data_AF-A0A7J5V6M4-F1
#
_entry.id   AF-A0A7J5V6M4-F1
#
_cell.length_a   1.000
_cell.length_b   1.000
_cell.length_c   1.000
_cell.angle_alpha   90.00
_cell.angle_beta   90.00
_cell.angle_gamma   90.00
#
_symmetry.space_group_name_H-M   'P 1'
#
loop_
_entity.id
_entity.type
_entity.pdbx_description
1 polymer ?
#
loop_
_entity_poly.entity_id
_entity_poly.type
_entity_poly.pdbx_seq_one_letter_code
_entity_poly.pdbx_strand_id
1 'polypeptide(L)'
;MQNIQSSPNLDRKRLLSLAALFDGSFSLDWLIEITRYKAGLILAVLDEEIEQGLLVKQPEWFFAFKDSEMQKKGKEHFTLEEKEYWHRQIAKFLLKELPGDVRNIAAAAGHLLHIQNDINGCRLLLSAADVLSHTKALCYYDKIMEDLSKIQDTEADILFVETVLKYSEISWGRVDSEKMCAILLEAITKAEKLGLYKEISLIEVQASYNDFFQSRYGRAVEHCEKGWEIAKSIEAPDLLRLLTPIRTMSFFHQGHLKDLIRSYEESAPVIEKFSLEKYDHLVLCTVGLAYALNGQFSQGLGLLDAIRKHCLENDNQFIANQVNVHMASLMIQLHYPDKAIPFLNNIIISDDEGGWDAIRANAMLAYACYLKGQKEEAFNHLKYWLERRWASRLPIVTTDLWFEICRAMEEGEFPQFEGIRLEDEIKFYIGEENILLKGIAYRYQALLQEREGQSPQKIIETLTLSYQLLEESGAIFEQCRTLKALLQQHTLKGNRGAIKETKNKIMTILGSFSLDYVPNDLKGFIKANTRDSESLVEEILSLSQEMSAIRDEKKLMQLILSTSNRITGAERGAIFSIKKDGHKFQIRLMASKNITSVQVDNQDFSGTTKMIEEVAETGKGQIARLSSNNAPIGSGQILSQICVPMVIRNKVVGVLYHDNSIFLNSFKEADMKLLSYFAAQAAIALDHAVAYTNIQQLNHRLNQEKQYYKEQSFENIDFKDIIGKSQSILKIFAKIKQVADTGTTVLILGETGVGKELVARALHNQSCRRNQPFIKVLCNALPETLIASELFGHEKGAFTGSAQRRIGRFELADRGTLFLDEIGDLPPDVQTGLLHVLQSKEFERVGGSQTIRSDFRLITATNRNIEEAVRNKKFRSDLYYRLNVFPIYVPALRERKEDIPLLAYHFFKIFSARMGKSFEGISQKEMNKLTQHSWPGNIRELEGIIERSVIMSSGPYFQVPELGAEQKESLQAGAIATLQEMERSHILHTLEKTGWKVRGPGGAAEVLDMNYSTLALRMRKLGIVRPPEYARGRVRGT
;
A
#
# COMPACT_ATOMS: atom_id res chain seq x y z
N MET A 1 -15.58 47.51 -28.76
CA MET A 1 -15.81 48.75 -29.54
C MET A 1 -16.16 48.38 -30.97
N GLN A 2 -17.33 48.83 -31.46
CA GLN A 2 -17.65 48.88 -32.89
C GLN A 2 -16.84 50.00 -33.57
N ASN A 3 -16.65 49.87 -34.89
CA ASN A 3 -15.98 50.77 -35.84
C ASN A 3 -14.47 50.60 -36.04
N ILE A 4 -14.08 49.62 -36.88
CA ILE A 4 -13.06 49.84 -37.93
C ILE A 4 -13.49 49.06 -39.18
N GLN A 5 -14.23 49.72 -40.08
CA GLN A 5 -14.30 49.39 -41.50
C GLN A 5 -13.79 50.61 -42.27
N SER A 6 -12.51 50.58 -42.68
CA SER A 6 -11.96 51.25 -43.88
C SER A 6 -10.42 51.31 -43.85
N SER A 7 -9.76 50.36 -44.51
CA SER A 7 -8.42 50.48 -45.13
C SER A 7 -8.01 49.10 -45.69
N PRO A 8 -7.85 48.90 -47.01
CA PRO A 8 -7.47 47.60 -47.59
C PRO A 8 -5.95 47.31 -47.55
N ASN A 9 -5.17 48.13 -46.83
CA ASN A 9 -3.71 47.97 -46.67
C ASN A 9 -3.30 47.70 -45.21
N LEU A 10 -4.24 47.17 -44.42
CA LEU A 10 -4.03 46.56 -43.11
C LEU A 10 -4.63 45.13 -43.22
N ASP A 11 -3.89 44.03 -43.05
CA ASP A 11 -2.53 43.94 -42.56
C ASP A 11 -1.95 42.53 -42.85
N ARG A 12 -1.42 42.30 -44.05
CA ARG A 12 -0.65 41.07 -44.39
C ARG A 12 0.40 40.79 -43.30
N LYS A 13 1.04 41.85 -42.80
CA LYS A 13 1.98 41.79 -41.71
C LYS A 13 1.35 41.34 -40.39
N ARG A 14 0.21 41.90 -39.93
CA ARG A 14 -0.43 41.37 -38.70
C ARG A 14 -0.93 39.94 -38.84
N LEU A 15 -1.43 39.53 -40.00
CA LEU A 15 -1.88 38.14 -40.18
C LEU A 15 -0.71 37.16 -40.05
N LEU A 16 0.46 37.52 -40.61
CA LEU A 16 1.68 36.73 -40.46
C LEU A 16 2.29 36.83 -39.06
N SER A 17 2.22 37.99 -38.41
CA SER A 17 2.61 38.15 -37.01
C SER A 17 1.73 37.33 -36.07
N LEU A 18 0.43 37.21 -36.37
CA LEU A 18 -0.51 36.39 -35.61
C LEU A 18 -0.27 34.90 -35.86
N ALA A 19 -0.04 34.50 -37.11
CA ALA A 19 0.39 33.14 -37.45
C ALA A 19 1.73 32.79 -36.77
N ALA A 20 2.64 33.75 -36.65
CA ALA A 20 3.94 33.57 -36.00
C ALA A 20 3.83 33.34 -34.48
N LEU A 21 2.69 33.66 -33.84
CA LEU A 21 2.47 33.40 -32.41
C LEU A 21 2.29 31.91 -32.09
N PHE A 22 1.91 31.07 -33.06
CA PHE A 22 1.78 29.62 -32.87
C PHE A 22 3.14 28.94 -32.91
N ASP A 23 3.52 28.23 -31.84
CA ASP A 23 4.78 27.48 -31.78
C ASP A 23 4.63 26.14 -32.53
N GLY A 24 4.70 26.18 -33.87
CA GLY A 24 4.62 25.01 -34.74
C GLY A 24 3.72 25.21 -35.96
N SER A 25 2.97 24.17 -36.33
CA SER A 25 1.99 24.23 -37.42
C SER A 25 0.68 24.90 -36.97
N PHE A 26 0.10 25.74 -37.82
CA PHE A 26 -1.21 26.37 -37.61
C PHE A 26 -2.16 26.03 -38.76
N SER A 27 -3.46 25.96 -38.51
CA SER A 27 -4.46 25.67 -39.56
C SER A 27 -5.09 26.95 -40.11
N LEU A 28 -5.60 26.85 -41.34
CA LEU A 28 -6.40 27.92 -41.94
C LEU A 28 -7.64 28.24 -41.09
N ASP A 29 -8.32 27.21 -40.59
CA ASP A 29 -9.57 27.35 -39.82
C ASP A 29 -9.34 28.13 -38.51
N TRP A 30 -8.19 27.94 -37.87
CA TRP A 30 -7.83 28.71 -36.67
C TRP A 30 -7.69 30.20 -36.98
N LEU A 31 -7.02 30.54 -38.07
CA LEU A 31 -6.85 31.94 -38.48
C LEU A 31 -8.17 32.58 -38.91
N ILE A 32 -9.06 31.84 -39.58
CA ILE A 32 -10.40 32.32 -39.96
C ILE A 32 -11.20 32.70 -38.71
N GLU A 33 -11.26 31.82 -37.72
CA GLU A 33 -12.12 32.05 -36.56
C GLU A 33 -11.57 33.15 -35.64
N ILE A 34 -10.24 33.21 -35.47
CA ILE A 34 -9.57 34.20 -34.62
C ILE A 34 -9.62 35.61 -35.23
N THR A 35 -9.40 35.73 -36.55
CA THR A 35 -9.38 37.04 -37.24
C THR A 35 -10.76 37.48 -37.76
N ARG A 36 -11.70 36.53 -37.90
CA ARG A 36 -12.99 36.68 -38.59
C ARG A 36 -12.88 37.14 -40.04
N TYR A 37 -11.73 36.96 -40.67
CA TYR A 37 -11.54 37.26 -42.08
C TYR A 37 -12.10 36.15 -42.97
N LYS A 38 -12.42 36.50 -44.22
CA LYS A 38 -12.91 35.52 -45.20
C LYS A 38 -11.79 34.53 -45.54
N ALA A 39 -12.09 33.23 -45.58
CA ALA A 39 -11.16 32.16 -45.92
C ALA A 39 -10.31 32.44 -47.17
N GLY A 40 -10.94 32.97 -48.23
CA GLY A 40 -10.24 33.29 -49.49
C GLY A 40 -9.20 34.40 -49.39
N LEU A 41 -9.34 35.34 -48.44
CA LEU A 41 -8.34 36.39 -48.19
C LEU A 41 -7.14 35.84 -47.41
N ILE A 42 -7.38 34.95 -46.44
CA ILE A 42 -6.32 34.31 -45.66
C ILE A 42 -5.51 33.35 -46.53
N LEU A 43 -6.19 32.52 -47.34
CA LEU A 43 -5.55 31.62 -48.30
C LEU A 43 -4.68 32.35 -49.30
N ALA A 44 -5.17 33.47 -49.87
CA ALA A 44 -4.40 34.26 -50.82
C ALA A 44 -3.08 34.77 -50.22
N VAL A 45 -3.08 35.18 -48.94
CA VAL A 45 -1.87 35.60 -48.23
C VAL A 45 -0.95 34.40 -47.94
N LEU A 46 -1.49 33.27 -47.47
CA LEU A 46 -0.69 32.09 -47.15
C LEU A 46 -0.04 31.46 -48.40
N ASP A 47 -0.76 31.39 -49.52
CA ASP A 47 -0.26 30.86 -50.79
C ASP A 47 0.85 31.76 -51.36
N GLU A 48 0.72 33.09 -51.25
CA GLU A 48 1.77 34.04 -51.66
C GLU A 48 3.05 33.88 -50.82
N GLU A 49 2.93 33.64 -49.51
CA GLU A 49 4.08 33.39 -48.61
C GLU A 49 4.74 32.02 -48.81
N ILE A 50 3.97 31.03 -49.30
CA ILE A 50 4.52 29.74 -49.73
C ILE A 50 5.35 29.94 -51.01
N GLU A 51 4.86 30.71 -51.98
CA GLU A 51 5.61 31.05 -53.20
C GLU A 51 6.88 31.85 -52.89
N GLN A 52 6.86 32.71 -51.87
CA GLN A 52 8.02 33.45 -51.37
C GLN A 52 8.95 32.62 -50.47
N GLY A 53 8.58 31.36 -50.17
CA GLY A 53 9.40 30.39 -49.45
C GLY A 53 9.45 30.58 -47.93
N LEU A 54 8.57 31.40 -47.35
CA LEU A 54 8.48 31.69 -45.91
C LEU A 54 7.66 30.64 -45.16
N LEU A 55 6.62 30.10 -45.78
CA LEU A 55 5.74 29.07 -45.23
C LEU A 55 5.84 27.76 -46.03
N VAL A 56 5.55 26.65 -45.37
CA VAL A 56 5.39 25.33 -45.99
C VAL A 56 3.99 24.80 -45.70
N LYS A 57 3.30 24.35 -46.73
CA LYS A 57 1.99 23.69 -46.60
C LYS A 57 2.19 22.23 -46.16
N GLN A 58 1.50 21.86 -45.09
CA GLN A 58 1.46 20.51 -44.53
C GLN A 58 0.13 19.80 -44.91
N PRO A 59 -0.02 18.49 -44.64
CA PRO A 59 -1.28 17.78 -44.85
C PRO A 59 -2.45 18.45 -44.10
N GLU A 60 -3.68 18.27 -44.61
CA GLU A 60 -4.93 18.71 -43.93
C GLU A 60 -5.05 20.23 -43.67
N TRP A 61 -4.54 21.08 -44.58
CA TRP A 61 -4.65 22.55 -44.47
C TRP A 61 -3.91 23.18 -43.28
N PHE A 62 -2.85 22.53 -42.82
CA PHE A 62 -1.87 23.09 -41.90
C PHE A 62 -0.73 23.80 -42.63
N PHE A 63 -0.15 24.80 -41.97
CA PHE A 63 0.94 25.63 -42.47
C PHE A 63 1.99 25.78 -41.36
N ALA A 64 3.27 25.84 -41.71
CA ALA A 64 4.36 26.07 -40.76
C ALA A 64 5.43 27.00 -41.35
N PHE A 65 6.10 27.77 -40.49
CA PHE A 65 7.24 28.59 -40.90
C PHE A 65 8.45 27.71 -41.22
N LYS A 66 9.14 28.04 -42.32
CA LYS A 66 10.31 27.27 -42.78
C LYS A 66 11.56 27.51 -41.92
N ASP A 67 11.65 28.67 -41.25
CA ASP A 67 12.78 29.10 -40.44
C ASP A 67 12.31 29.75 -39.12
N SER A 68 12.90 29.32 -38.01
CA SER A 68 12.62 29.81 -36.65
C SER A 68 13.04 31.27 -36.42
N GLU A 69 14.05 31.78 -37.13
CA GLU A 69 14.46 33.20 -37.03
C GLU A 69 13.44 34.14 -37.68
N MET A 70 12.84 33.72 -38.80
CA MET A 70 11.81 34.48 -39.52
C MET A 70 10.53 34.56 -38.69
N GLN A 71 10.17 33.48 -38.01
CA GLN A 71 9.06 33.45 -37.05
C GLN A 71 9.29 34.42 -35.88
N LYS A 72 10.51 34.50 -35.34
CA LYS A 72 10.87 35.47 -34.28
C LYS A 72 10.70 36.92 -34.73
N LYS A 73 11.15 37.28 -35.94
CA LYS A 73 10.95 38.63 -36.52
C LYS A 73 9.47 38.97 -36.72
N GLY A 74 8.64 37.98 -37.05
CA GLY A 74 7.18 38.12 -37.12
C GLY A 74 6.55 38.47 -35.77
N LYS A 75 7.05 37.88 -34.67
CA LYS A 75 6.62 38.17 -33.29
C LYS A 75 7.01 39.59 -32.83
N GLU A 76 8.00 40.27 -33.41
CA GLU A 76 8.46 41.61 -32.96
C GLU A 76 7.52 42.77 -33.35
N HIS A 77 6.54 42.52 -34.23
CA HIS A 77 5.65 43.57 -34.76
C HIS A 77 4.46 43.93 -33.86
N PHE A 78 4.18 43.14 -32.82
CA PHE A 78 3.14 43.45 -31.83
C PHE A 78 3.74 44.12 -30.59
N THR A 79 3.04 45.10 -30.02
CA THR A 79 3.35 45.60 -28.67
C THR A 79 3.11 44.50 -27.62
N LEU A 80 3.67 44.64 -26.41
CA LEU A 80 3.45 43.68 -25.32
C LEU A 80 1.95 43.46 -25.02
N GLU A 81 1.16 44.54 -25.00
CA GLU A 81 -0.29 44.50 -24.78
C GLU A 81 -1.04 43.80 -25.94
N GLU A 82 -0.63 44.05 -27.19
CA GLU A 82 -1.23 43.38 -28.36
C GLU A 82 -0.90 41.88 -28.38
N LYS A 83 0.32 41.49 -27.98
CA LYS A 83 0.70 40.08 -27.83
C LYS A 83 -0.16 39.38 -26.79
N GLU A 84 -0.31 39.99 -25.61
CA GLU A 84 -1.12 39.43 -24.53
C GLU A 84 -2.59 39.27 -24.96
N TYR A 85 -3.14 40.25 -25.66
CA TYR A 85 -4.50 40.19 -26.22
C TYR A 85 -4.67 38.99 -27.16
N TRP A 86 -3.74 38.81 -28.11
CA TRP A 86 -3.83 37.72 -29.08
C TRP A 86 -3.58 36.35 -28.46
N HIS A 87 -2.60 36.21 -27.56
CA HIS A 87 -2.40 34.98 -26.79
C HIS A 87 -3.66 34.58 -26.02
N ARG A 88 -4.36 35.55 -25.41
CA ARG A 88 -5.64 35.31 -24.70
C ARG A 88 -6.75 34.86 -25.65
N GLN A 89 -6.87 35.46 -26.85
CA GLN A 89 -7.88 35.04 -27.83
C GLN A 89 -7.58 33.64 -28.40
N ILE A 90 -6.32 33.35 -28.72
CA ILE A 90 -5.88 32.05 -29.25
C ILE A 90 -6.16 30.96 -28.22
N ALA A 91 -5.72 31.15 -26.96
CA ALA A 91 -5.95 30.18 -25.89
C ALA A 91 -7.44 29.91 -25.68
N LYS A 92 -8.28 30.96 -25.64
CA LYS A 92 -9.73 30.84 -25.48
C LYS A 92 -10.39 30.07 -26.63
N PHE A 93 -9.91 30.25 -27.86
CA PHE A 93 -10.40 29.53 -29.03
C PHE A 93 -10.01 28.05 -28.98
N LEU A 94 -8.73 27.75 -28.76
CA LEU A 94 -8.22 26.37 -28.69
C LEU A 94 -8.91 25.54 -27.60
N LEU A 95 -9.25 26.17 -26.46
CA LEU A 95 -9.97 25.51 -25.37
C LEU A 95 -11.46 25.26 -25.65
N LYS A 96 -12.08 25.99 -26.60
CA LYS A 96 -13.51 25.90 -26.89
C LYS A 96 -13.85 24.81 -27.91
N GLU A 97 -12.97 24.58 -28.89
CA GLU A 97 -13.27 23.71 -30.03
C GLU A 97 -13.21 22.21 -29.69
N LEU A 98 -12.31 21.74 -28.81
CA LEU A 98 -12.10 20.30 -28.60
C LEU A 98 -11.55 19.94 -27.20
N PRO A 99 -12.41 19.70 -26.19
CA PRO A 99 -11.97 19.20 -24.89
C PRO A 99 -11.57 17.71 -24.98
N GLY A 100 -10.26 17.41 -25.00
CA GLY A 100 -9.77 16.04 -24.82
C GLY A 100 -8.53 15.60 -25.61
N ASP A 101 -7.99 16.42 -26.53
CA ASP A 101 -6.77 16.06 -27.27
C ASP A 101 -5.52 16.66 -26.62
N VAL A 102 -4.58 15.79 -26.21
CA VAL A 102 -3.33 16.13 -25.51
C VAL A 102 -2.47 17.12 -26.30
N ARG A 103 -2.51 17.06 -27.64
CA ARG A 103 -1.74 17.99 -28.50
C ARG A 103 -2.25 19.43 -28.42
N ASN A 104 -3.56 19.60 -28.28
CA ASN A 104 -4.19 20.92 -28.24
C ASN A 104 -4.10 21.57 -26.86
N ILE A 105 -4.09 20.77 -25.78
CA ILE A 105 -3.78 21.25 -24.41
C ILE A 105 -2.36 21.81 -24.35
N ALA A 106 -1.39 21.13 -24.97
CA ALA A 106 -0.01 21.62 -25.06
C ALA A 106 0.10 22.93 -25.89
N ALA A 107 -0.63 23.02 -27.01
CA ALA A 107 -0.67 24.24 -27.84
C ALA A 107 -1.31 25.44 -27.10
N ALA A 108 -2.44 25.21 -26.41
CA ALA A 108 -3.08 26.24 -25.60
C ALA A 108 -2.17 26.68 -24.43
N ALA A 109 -1.52 25.73 -23.75
CA ALA A 109 -0.62 26.00 -22.63
C ALA A 109 0.57 26.88 -23.03
N GLY A 110 1.14 26.69 -24.22
CA GLY A 110 2.18 27.58 -24.77
C GLY A 110 1.76 29.04 -24.85
N HIS A 111 0.49 29.33 -25.18
CA HIS A 111 -0.03 30.70 -25.19
C HIS A 111 -0.42 31.20 -23.80
N LEU A 112 -0.89 30.33 -22.90
CA LEU A 112 -1.21 30.68 -21.51
C LEU A 112 0.03 31.14 -20.72
N LEU A 113 1.24 30.72 -21.11
CA LEU A 113 2.50 31.20 -20.52
C LEU A 113 2.72 32.71 -20.69
N HIS A 114 2.14 33.33 -21.71
CA HIS A 114 2.38 34.73 -22.08
C HIS A 114 1.32 35.70 -21.55
N ILE A 115 0.32 35.22 -20.80
CA ILE A 115 -0.79 36.04 -20.29
C ILE A 115 -0.89 35.91 -18.76
N GLN A 116 -1.59 36.84 -18.12
CA GLN A 116 -2.03 36.64 -16.74
C GLN A 116 -3.24 35.70 -16.70
N ASN A 117 -3.10 34.58 -16.00
CA ASN A 117 -4.13 33.53 -15.94
C ASN A 117 -5.05 33.69 -14.72
N ASP A 118 -6.29 33.26 -14.87
CA ASP A 118 -7.21 33.01 -13.76
C ASP A 118 -7.02 31.58 -13.21
N ILE A 119 -7.78 31.20 -12.18
CA ILE A 119 -7.69 29.87 -11.55
C ILE A 119 -7.89 28.74 -12.56
N ASN A 120 -8.80 28.90 -13.53
CA ASN A 120 -9.05 27.89 -14.55
C ASN A 120 -7.91 27.78 -15.57
N GLY A 121 -7.33 28.91 -15.99
CA GLY A 121 -6.11 28.93 -16.79
C GLY A 121 -4.93 28.25 -16.09
N CYS A 122 -4.78 28.48 -14.78
CA CYS A 122 -3.77 27.82 -13.96
C CYS A 122 -3.98 26.30 -13.88
N ARG A 123 -5.22 25.82 -13.71
CA ARG A 123 -5.54 24.38 -13.74
C ARG A 123 -5.20 23.72 -15.07
N LEU A 124 -5.44 24.43 -16.18
CA LEU A 124 -5.11 23.94 -17.51
C LEU A 124 -3.59 23.84 -17.69
N LEU A 125 -2.85 24.86 -17.27
CA LEU A 125 -1.38 24.81 -17.25
C LEU A 125 -0.86 23.65 -16.38
N LEU A 126 -1.47 23.41 -15.21
CA LEU A 126 -1.14 22.29 -14.32
C LEU A 126 -1.37 20.94 -15.00
N SER A 127 -2.52 20.76 -15.67
CA SER A 127 -2.83 19.54 -16.42
C SER A 127 -1.92 19.32 -17.63
N ALA A 128 -1.45 20.41 -18.25
CA ALA A 128 -0.47 20.34 -19.33
C ALA A 128 0.91 19.94 -18.80
N ALA A 129 1.31 20.50 -17.64
CA ALA A 129 2.58 20.18 -17.00
C ALA A 129 2.70 18.70 -16.62
N ASP A 130 1.61 18.05 -16.19
CA ASP A 130 1.57 16.62 -15.85
C ASP A 130 1.90 15.69 -17.04
N VAL A 131 1.83 16.17 -18.29
CA VAL A 131 2.05 15.37 -19.51
C VAL A 131 3.35 15.74 -20.23
N LEU A 132 4.07 16.77 -19.76
CA LEU A 132 5.29 17.29 -20.39
C LEU A 132 6.56 16.72 -19.75
N SER A 133 7.67 16.80 -20.49
CA SER A 133 9.00 16.48 -19.96
C SER A 133 9.38 17.42 -18.81
N HIS A 134 10.09 16.90 -17.79
CA HIS A 134 10.43 17.62 -16.55
C HIS A 134 10.98 19.04 -16.75
N THR A 135 11.80 19.27 -17.79
CA THR A 135 12.39 20.59 -18.08
C THR A 135 11.38 21.64 -18.56
N LYS A 136 10.37 21.25 -19.35
CA LYS A 136 9.32 22.16 -19.84
C LYS A 136 8.25 22.42 -18.79
N ALA A 137 7.98 21.43 -17.93
CA ALA A 137 7.03 21.53 -16.83
C ALA A 137 7.41 22.62 -15.81
N LEU A 138 8.71 22.81 -15.52
CA LEU A 138 9.20 23.84 -14.59
C LEU A 138 8.76 25.26 -14.98
N CYS A 139 8.84 25.61 -16.27
CA CYS A 139 8.40 26.93 -16.74
C CYS A 139 6.90 27.15 -16.53
N TYR A 140 6.10 26.09 -16.60
CA TYR A 140 4.66 26.16 -16.44
C TYR A 140 4.31 26.35 -14.97
N TYR A 141 4.96 25.60 -14.09
CA TYR A 141 4.81 25.76 -12.64
C TYR A 141 5.23 27.15 -12.16
N ASP A 142 6.37 27.68 -12.61
CA ASP A 142 6.80 29.04 -12.28
C ASP A 142 5.72 30.07 -12.64
N LYS A 143 5.13 29.94 -13.83
CA LYS A 143 4.07 30.84 -14.28
C LYS A 143 2.78 30.69 -13.45
N ILE A 144 2.36 29.46 -13.15
CA ILE A 144 1.19 29.19 -12.31
C ILE A 144 1.36 29.83 -10.93
N MET A 145 2.52 29.63 -10.29
CA MET A 145 2.81 30.21 -8.98
C MET A 145 2.81 31.74 -9.02
N GLU A 146 3.39 32.35 -10.06
CA GLU A 146 3.39 33.80 -10.24
C GLU A 146 1.97 34.37 -10.39
N ASP A 147 1.11 33.72 -11.17
CA ASP A 147 -0.26 34.19 -11.40
C ASP A 147 -1.15 33.97 -10.17
N LEU A 148 -1.05 32.80 -9.52
CA LEU A 148 -1.83 32.49 -8.31
C LEU A 148 -1.42 33.35 -7.11
N SER A 149 -0.14 33.72 -6.97
CA SER A 149 0.30 34.61 -5.88
C SER A 149 -0.35 36.01 -5.94
N LYS A 150 -0.84 36.44 -7.11
CA LYS A 150 -1.52 37.72 -7.31
C LYS A 150 -3.02 37.66 -7.04
N ILE A 151 -3.60 36.48 -6.89
CA ILE A 151 -5.04 36.26 -6.71
C ILE A 151 -5.31 36.00 -5.22
N GLN A 152 -6.11 36.87 -4.58
CA GLN A 152 -6.55 36.68 -3.20
C GLN A 152 -7.85 35.86 -3.18
N ASP A 153 -7.72 34.53 -3.29
CA ASP A 153 -8.84 33.60 -3.28
C ASP A 153 -8.45 32.27 -2.62
N THR A 154 -9.39 31.64 -1.90
CA THR A 154 -9.16 30.36 -1.18
C THR A 154 -8.85 29.21 -2.14
N GLU A 155 -9.53 29.14 -3.28
CA GLU A 155 -9.31 28.12 -4.30
C GLU A 155 -7.96 28.34 -5.01
N ALA A 156 -7.54 29.60 -5.17
CA ALA A 156 -6.22 29.94 -5.68
C ALA A 156 -5.09 29.51 -4.71
N ASP A 157 -5.27 29.71 -3.40
CA ASP A 157 -4.29 29.28 -2.39
C ASP A 157 -4.15 27.75 -2.33
N ILE A 158 -5.25 27.00 -2.45
CA ILE A 158 -5.21 25.51 -2.53
C ILE A 158 -4.43 25.07 -3.77
N LEU A 159 -4.74 25.65 -4.93
CA LEU A 159 -4.06 25.30 -6.19
C LEU A 159 -2.58 25.70 -6.16
N PHE A 160 -2.24 26.80 -5.48
CA PHE A 160 -0.86 27.23 -5.27
C PHE A 160 -0.09 26.18 -4.47
N VAL A 161 -0.65 25.71 -3.35
CA VAL A 161 -0.05 24.65 -2.51
C VAL A 161 0.15 23.35 -3.31
N GLU A 162 -0.85 22.92 -4.08
CA GLU A 162 -0.75 21.74 -4.95
C GLU A 162 0.36 21.89 -6.00
N THR A 163 0.43 23.07 -6.63
CA THR A 163 1.45 23.38 -7.64
C THR A 163 2.85 23.36 -7.03
N VAL A 164 3.03 23.93 -5.82
CA VAL A 164 4.33 23.94 -5.13
C VAL A 164 4.79 22.53 -4.80
N LEU A 165 3.90 21.64 -4.34
CA LEU A 165 4.25 20.24 -4.08
C LEU A 165 4.76 19.55 -5.35
N LYS A 166 4.03 19.64 -6.47
CA LYS A 166 4.45 19.06 -7.75
C LYS A 166 5.74 19.70 -8.29
N TYR A 167 5.90 21.01 -8.14
CA TYR A 167 7.11 21.73 -8.54
C TYR A 167 8.32 21.30 -7.73
N SER A 168 8.15 21.09 -6.42
CA SER A 168 9.22 20.69 -5.52
C SER A 168 9.80 19.32 -5.85
N GLU A 169 8.94 18.35 -6.21
CA GLU A 169 9.35 16.98 -6.52
C GLU A 169 10.28 16.90 -7.75
N ILE A 170 10.13 17.81 -8.72
CA ILE A 170 10.92 17.78 -9.96
C ILE A 170 12.07 18.78 -10.00
N SER A 171 12.16 19.69 -9.02
CA SER A 171 13.12 20.81 -9.01
C SER A 171 14.39 20.53 -8.18
N TRP A 172 14.47 19.38 -7.50
CA TRP A 172 15.62 19.00 -6.66
C TRP A 172 16.96 19.12 -7.39
N GLY A 173 17.88 19.90 -6.81
CA GLY A 173 19.25 20.07 -7.31
C GLY A 173 19.39 20.85 -8.62
N ARG A 174 18.30 21.39 -9.20
CA ARG A 174 18.29 22.07 -10.50
C ARG A 174 17.91 23.55 -10.45
N VAL A 175 17.07 23.95 -9.48
CA VAL A 175 16.58 25.33 -9.35
C VAL A 175 17.39 26.10 -8.29
N ASP A 176 17.42 27.43 -8.41
CA ASP A 176 17.93 28.32 -7.38
C ASP A 176 17.28 28.01 -6.03
N SER A 177 18.11 27.46 -5.14
CA SER A 177 17.71 26.92 -3.86
C SER A 177 17.15 27.98 -2.90
N GLU A 178 17.53 29.26 -3.07
CA GLU A 178 16.97 30.39 -2.30
C GLU A 178 15.56 30.74 -2.77
N LYS A 179 15.34 30.75 -4.09
CA LYS A 179 14.00 30.91 -4.68
C LYS A 179 13.05 29.82 -4.18
N MET A 180 13.53 28.56 -4.14
CA MET A 180 12.72 27.43 -3.67
C MET A 180 12.35 27.55 -2.19
N CYS A 181 13.27 27.96 -1.32
CA CYS A 181 12.98 28.22 0.09
C CYS A 181 11.85 29.24 0.27
N ALA A 182 11.88 30.35 -0.48
CA ALA A 182 10.86 31.38 -0.39
C ALA A 182 9.47 30.87 -0.80
N ILE A 183 9.41 30.09 -1.89
CA ILE A 183 8.17 29.49 -2.40
C ILE A 183 7.57 28.50 -1.38
N LEU A 184 8.40 27.64 -0.78
CA LEU A 184 7.95 26.66 0.22
C LEU A 184 7.42 27.35 1.48
N LEU A 185 8.08 28.41 1.95
CA LEU A 185 7.60 29.20 3.11
C LEU A 185 6.26 29.89 2.84
N GLU A 186 6.08 30.45 1.62
CA GLU A 186 4.80 31.01 1.21
C GLU A 186 3.69 29.93 1.19
N ALA A 187 4.01 28.74 0.67
CA ALA A 187 3.08 27.62 0.64
C ALA A 187 2.69 27.12 2.05
N ILE A 188 3.65 27.02 2.98
CA ILE A 188 3.37 26.70 4.39
C ILE A 188 2.42 27.73 4.98
N THR A 189 2.70 29.02 4.79
CA THR A 189 1.88 30.11 5.32
C THR A 189 0.43 30.06 4.80
N LYS A 190 0.25 29.75 3.50
CA LYS A 190 -1.07 29.57 2.89
C LYS A 190 -1.78 28.32 3.42
N ALA A 191 -1.06 27.20 3.50
CA ALA A 191 -1.60 25.94 4.00
C ALA A 191 -2.02 26.02 5.48
N GLU A 192 -1.26 26.73 6.33
CA GLU A 192 -1.59 26.99 7.74
C GLU A 192 -2.88 27.79 7.89
N LYS A 193 -3.06 28.86 7.08
CA LYS A 193 -4.31 29.65 7.08
C LYS A 193 -5.54 28.81 6.71
N LEU A 194 -5.35 27.81 5.87
CA LEU A 194 -6.42 26.94 5.36
C LEU A 194 -6.63 25.67 6.22
N GLY A 195 -5.76 25.39 7.20
CA GLY A 195 -5.83 24.17 8.02
C GLY A 195 -5.47 22.89 7.26
N LEU A 196 -4.64 22.98 6.22
CA LEU A 196 -4.24 21.87 5.35
C LEU A 196 -3.05 21.09 5.93
N TYR A 197 -3.26 20.42 7.08
CA TYR A 197 -2.17 19.79 7.85
C TYR A 197 -1.41 18.69 7.09
N LYS A 198 -2.08 17.96 6.18
CA LYS A 198 -1.44 16.95 5.34
C LYS A 198 -0.45 17.60 4.37
N GLU A 199 -0.88 18.67 3.72
CA GLU A 199 -0.08 19.43 2.76
C GLU A 199 1.08 20.15 3.46
N ILE A 200 0.87 20.71 4.66
CA ILE A 200 1.96 21.29 5.48
C ILE A 200 3.02 20.23 5.76
N SER A 201 2.62 19.04 6.19
CA SER A 201 3.53 17.93 6.46
C SER A 201 4.36 17.54 5.22
N LEU A 202 3.74 17.52 4.04
CA LEU A 202 4.43 17.27 2.78
C LEU A 202 5.38 18.41 2.38
N ILE A 203 4.97 19.68 2.54
CA ILE A 203 5.80 20.84 2.21
C ILE A 203 7.03 20.92 3.12
N GLU A 204 6.87 20.64 4.42
CA GLU A 204 7.96 20.55 5.40
C GLU A 204 9.01 19.50 4.97
N VAL A 205 8.54 18.36 4.47
CA VAL A 205 9.40 17.30 3.93
C VAL A 205 10.13 17.75 2.66
N GLN A 206 9.48 18.50 1.78
CA GLN A 206 10.12 19.07 0.59
C GLN A 206 11.16 20.15 0.94
N ALA A 207 10.90 20.94 1.99
CA ALA A 207 11.86 21.88 2.56
C ALA A 207 13.10 21.16 3.11
N SER A 208 12.90 20.00 3.75
CA SER A 208 14.01 19.14 4.21
C SER A 208 14.94 18.74 3.06
N TYR A 209 14.39 18.30 1.92
CA TYR A 209 15.21 17.96 0.73
C TYR A 209 15.98 19.17 0.19
N ASN A 210 15.33 20.33 0.09
CA ASN A 210 16.00 21.54 -0.40
C ASN A 210 17.15 21.96 0.52
N ASP A 211 16.94 21.92 1.83
CA ASP A 211 18.00 22.21 2.81
C ASP A 211 19.12 21.16 2.81
N PHE A 212 18.79 19.89 2.52
CA PHE A 212 19.78 18.84 2.31
C PHE A 212 20.71 19.16 1.13
N PHE A 213 20.15 19.55 -0.03
CA PHE A 213 20.96 19.94 -1.20
C PHE A 213 21.70 21.28 -1.02
N GLN A 214 21.41 22.04 0.03
CA GLN A 214 22.22 23.19 0.45
C GLN A 214 23.21 22.83 1.57
N SER A 215 23.26 21.55 1.95
CA SER A 215 24.00 21.00 3.08
C SER A 215 23.73 21.70 4.41
N ARG A 216 22.51 22.22 4.59
CA ARG A 216 22.01 22.80 5.85
C ARG A 216 21.35 21.68 6.66
N TYR A 217 22.15 20.69 7.04
CA TYR A 217 21.66 19.42 7.58
C TYR A 217 20.81 19.57 8.86
N GLY A 218 21.18 20.47 9.77
CA GLY A 218 20.39 20.69 10.99
C GLY A 218 18.98 21.20 10.70
N ARG A 219 18.85 22.19 9.81
CA ARG A 219 17.53 22.68 9.38
C ARG A 219 16.75 21.61 8.60
N ALA A 220 17.43 20.82 7.77
CA ALA A 220 16.80 19.72 7.06
C ALA A 220 16.19 18.69 8.02
N VAL A 221 16.90 18.37 9.11
CA VAL A 221 16.40 17.50 10.19
C VAL A 221 15.20 18.12 10.89
N GLU A 222 15.27 19.41 11.25
CA GLU A 222 14.15 20.11 11.91
C GLU A 222 12.88 20.07 11.05
N HIS A 223 12.99 20.38 9.76
CA HIS A 223 11.88 20.32 8.81
C HIS A 223 11.31 18.90 8.68
N CYS A 224 12.17 17.88 8.63
CA CYS A 224 11.75 16.47 8.60
C CYS A 224 10.96 16.06 9.86
N GLU A 225 11.45 16.40 11.06
CA GLU A 225 10.79 16.05 12.32
C GLU A 225 9.49 16.84 12.52
N LYS A 226 9.43 18.11 12.10
CA LYS A 226 8.16 18.88 12.06
C LYS A 226 7.13 18.20 11.18
N GLY A 227 7.48 17.85 9.95
CA GLY A 227 6.58 17.15 9.03
C GLY A 227 6.09 15.82 9.61
N TRP A 228 6.98 15.07 10.28
CA TRP A 228 6.65 13.80 10.93
C TRP A 228 5.69 13.94 12.11
N GLU A 229 5.94 14.87 13.03
CA GLU A 229 5.07 15.09 14.20
C GLU A 229 3.68 15.62 13.78
N ILE A 230 3.60 16.44 12.73
CA ILE A 230 2.31 16.83 12.14
C ILE A 230 1.57 15.61 11.62
N ALA A 231 2.23 14.74 10.83
CA ALA A 231 1.62 13.52 10.28
C ALA A 231 1.12 12.57 11.38
N LYS A 232 1.85 12.50 12.49
CA LYS A 232 1.48 11.72 13.67
C LYS A 232 0.28 12.32 14.41
N SER A 233 0.23 13.65 14.53
CA SER A 233 -0.86 14.37 15.20
C SER A 233 -2.21 14.19 14.52
N ILE A 234 -2.22 14.02 13.19
CA ILE A 234 -3.43 13.79 12.38
C ILE A 234 -3.81 12.30 12.24
N GLU A 235 -3.11 11.40 12.95
CA GLU A 235 -3.33 9.94 12.93
C GLU A 235 -3.43 9.35 11.51
N ALA A 236 -2.59 9.81 10.58
CA ALA A 236 -2.60 9.40 9.17
C ALA A 236 -1.53 8.32 8.89
N PRO A 237 -1.83 7.01 9.01
CA PRO A 237 -0.84 5.93 8.83
C PRO A 237 -0.26 5.88 7.42
N ASP A 238 -1.03 6.24 6.40
CA ASP A 238 -0.57 6.26 5.01
C ASP A 238 0.46 7.38 4.77
N LEU A 239 0.26 8.54 5.41
CA LEU A 239 1.20 9.65 5.36
C LEU A 239 2.49 9.29 6.10
N LEU A 240 2.41 8.73 7.30
CA LEU A 240 3.59 8.26 8.04
C LEU A 240 4.40 7.25 7.23
N ARG A 241 3.73 6.33 6.51
CA ARG A 241 4.39 5.40 5.61
C ARG A 241 5.10 6.11 4.45
N LEU A 242 4.47 7.13 3.86
CA LEU A 242 5.07 7.95 2.80
C LEU A 242 6.30 8.74 3.29
N LEU A 243 6.28 9.21 4.54
CA LEU A 243 7.38 10.01 5.12
C LEU A 243 8.54 9.18 5.67
N THR A 244 8.34 7.87 5.86
CA THR A 244 9.35 6.98 6.46
C THR A 244 10.69 6.99 5.71
N PRO A 245 10.74 6.95 4.36
CA PRO A 245 11.99 7.06 3.61
C PRO A 245 12.75 8.37 3.90
N ILE A 246 12.05 9.51 3.97
CA ILE A 246 12.70 10.81 4.26
C ILE A 246 13.28 10.82 5.66
N ARG A 247 12.51 10.32 6.64
CA ARG A 247 13.01 10.18 8.01
C ARG A 247 14.21 9.22 8.10
N THR A 248 14.23 8.18 7.26
CA THR A 248 15.39 7.29 7.16
C THR A 248 16.63 8.06 6.70
N MET A 249 16.46 8.96 5.73
CA MET A 249 17.54 9.80 5.19
C MET A 249 18.04 10.85 6.21
N SER A 250 17.19 11.37 7.10
CA SER A 250 17.62 12.32 8.14
C SER A 250 18.66 11.73 9.10
N PHE A 251 18.55 10.43 9.42
CA PHE A 251 19.58 9.72 10.19
C PHE A 251 20.95 9.72 9.50
N PHE A 252 20.99 9.69 8.16
CA PHE A 252 22.24 9.82 7.40
C PHE A 252 22.90 11.17 7.65
N HIS A 253 22.10 12.24 7.65
CA HIS A 253 22.57 13.62 7.85
C HIS A 253 23.11 13.85 9.26
N GLN A 254 22.47 13.22 10.25
CA GLN A 254 22.96 13.24 11.61
C GLN A 254 24.17 12.32 11.81
N GLY A 255 24.44 11.38 10.91
CA GLY A 255 25.53 10.41 11.01
C GLY A 255 25.18 9.14 11.80
N HIS A 256 23.90 8.89 12.08
CA HIS A 256 23.40 7.70 12.78
C HIS A 256 23.14 6.55 11.79
N LEU A 257 24.22 5.91 11.32
CA LEU A 257 24.14 4.86 10.29
C LEU A 257 23.37 3.63 10.77
N LYS A 258 23.48 3.29 12.07
CA LYS A 258 22.76 2.15 12.68
C LYS A 258 21.25 2.35 12.68
N ASP A 259 20.81 3.55 13.08
CA ASP A 259 19.38 3.89 13.14
C ASP A 259 18.77 4.00 11.74
N LEU A 260 19.53 4.53 10.78
CA LEU A 260 19.16 4.51 9.37
C LEU A 260 18.89 3.09 8.87
N ILE A 261 19.84 2.16 9.06
CA ILE A 261 19.71 0.78 8.59
C ILE A 261 18.52 0.10 9.27
N ARG A 262 18.35 0.29 10.58
CA ARG A 262 17.19 -0.24 11.31
C ARG A 262 15.88 0.31 10.75
N SER A 263 15.77 1.62 10.54
CA SER A 263 14.56 2.26 10.02
C SER A 263 14.22 1.77 8.60
N TYR A 264 15.24 1.58 7.76
CA TYR A 264 15.07 0.98 6.45
C TYR A 264 14.57 -0.48 6.54
N GLU A 265 15.23 -1.32 7.35
CA GLU A 265 14.88 -2.75 7.46
C GLU A 265 13.49 -2.98 8.07
N GLU A 266 13.05 -2.12 8.99
CA GLU A 266 11.70 -2.17 9.56
C GLU A 266 10.61 -1.73 8.58
N SER A 267 10.92 -0.79 7.68
CA SER A 267 9.96 -0.22 6.73
C SER A 267 9.91 -0.94 5.39
N ALA A 268 11.01 -1.59 4.98
CA ALA A 268 11.13 -2.27 3.69
C ALA A 268 10.08 -3.39 3.55
N PRO A 269 9.28 -3.41 2.47
CA PRO A 269 8.22 -4.39 2.29
C PRO A 269 8.78 -5.81 2.29
N VAL A 270 8.14 -6.63 3.10
CA VAL A 270 8.42 -8.04 3.31
C VAL A 270 8.14 -8.81 2.01
N ILE A 271 9.21 -9.05 1.24
CA ILE A 271 9.28 -9.88 0.02
C ILE A 271 8.19 -9.54 -1.01
N GLU A 272 8.58 -8.74 -1.99
CA GLU A 272 8.16 -8.82 -3.39
C GLU A 272 8.99 -7.81 -4.18
N LYS A 273 9.58 -8.26 -5.30
CA LYS A 273 10.26 -7.47 -6.35
C LYS A 273 10.80 -6.12 -5.88
N PHE A 274 12.12 -6.00 -5.66
CA PHE A 274 12.88 -4.75 -5.54
C PHE A 274 12.09 -3.55 -6.08
N SER A 275 11.23 -2.95 -5.25
CA SER A 275 10.19 -2.04 -5.74
C SER A 275 10.80 -0.65 -5.76
N LEU A 276 11.78 -0.48 -6.64
CA LEU A 276 12.39 0.80 -6.93
C LEU A 276 11.31 1.82 -7.32
N GLU A 277 10.19 1.36 -7.89
CA GLU A 277 8.99 2.15 -8.17
C GLU A 277 8.28 2.75 -6.94
N LYS A 278 8.52 2.24 -5.72
CA LYS A 278 7.79 2.66 -4.49
C LYS A 278 8.63 3.45 -3.49
N TYR A 279 9.94 3.53 -3.69
CA TYR A 279 10.84 4.24 -2.79
C TYR A 279 11.57 5.33 -3.57
N ASP A 280 11.75 6.48 -2.93
CA ASP A 280 12.65 7.50 -3.43
C ASP A 280 14.06 6.89 -3.58
N HIS A 281 14.54 6.85 -4.82
CA HIS A 281 15.83 6.24 -5.14
C HIS A 281 16.99 6.95 -4.44
N LEU A 282 16.86 8.24 -4.12
CA LEU A 282 17.88 9.00 -3.38
C LEU A 282 18.03 8.47 -1.94
N VAL A 283 16.92 8.13 -1.29
CA VAL A 283 16.94 7.50 0.04
C VAL A 283 17.64 6.15 -0.03
N LEU A 284 17.31 5.32 -1.03
CA LEU A 284 17.96 4.03 -1.20
C LEU A 284 19.47 4.14 -1.47
N CYS A 285 19.92 5.22 -2.11
CA CYS A 285 21.34 5.51 -2.27
C CYS A 285 22.03 5.72 -0.91
N THR A 286 21.41 6.51 -0.01
CA THR A 286 21.96 6.74 1.33
C THR A 286 21.97 5.48 2.18
N VAL A 287 20.97 4.61 2.04
CA VAL A 287 20.95 3.27 2.64
C VAL A 287 22.11 2.41 2.14
N GLY A 288 22.35 2.39 0.83
CA GLY A 288 23.48 1.67 0.24
C GLY A 288 24.83 2.10 0.81
N LEU A 289 25.04 3.42 0.95
CA LEU A 289 26.23 3.97 1.60
C LEU A 289 26.31 3.60 3.08
N ALA A 290 25.21 3.71 3.83
CA ALA A 290 25.17 3.43 5.25
C ALA A 290 25.52 1.96 5.54
N TYR A 291 25.01 1.02 4.73
CA TYR A 291 25.42 -0.38 4.80
C TYR A 291 26.93 -0.52 4.63
N ALA A 292 27.53 0.12 3.63
CA ALA A 292 28.96 0.04 3.39
C ALA A 292 29.77 0.66 4.53
N LEU A 293 29.44 1.88 4.98
CA LEU A 293 30.13 2.56 6.09
C LEU A 293 30.00 1.79 7.41
N ASN A 294 28.90 1.06 7.62
CA ASN A 294 28.70 0.12 8.73
C ASN A 294 29.33 -1.27 8.46
N GLY A 295 30.31 -1.36 7.55
CA GLY A 295 31.10 -2.56 7.26
C GLY A 295 30.47 -3.56 6.29
N GLN A 296 29.22 -3.39 5.90
CA GLN A 296 28.52 -4.30 4.97
C GLN A 296 28.69 -3.86 3.50
N PHE A 297 29.94 -3.72 3.06
CA PHE A 297 30.30 -3.20 1.73
C PHE A 297 29.62 -3.93 0.57
N SER A 298 29.54 -5.27 0.64
CA SER A 298 28.91 -6.06 -0.42
C SER A 298 27.42 -5.75 -0.55
N GLN A 299 26.71 -5.62 0.57
CA GLN A 299 25.28 -5.30 0.60
C GLN A 299 25.04 -3.88 0.08
N GLY A 300 25.86 -2.93 0.54
CA GLY A 300 25.79 -1.53 0.11
C GLY A 300 26.03 -1.36 -1.40
N LEU A 301 27.11 -1.95 -1.91
CA LEU A 301 27.43 -1.90 -3.34
C LEU A 301 26.38 -2.62 -4.20
N GLY A 302 25.85 -3.75 -3.74
CA GLY A 302 24.80 -4.48 -4.45
C GLY A 302 23.48 -3.73 -4.53
N LEU A 303 23.10 -3.04 -3.44
CA LEU A 303 21.93 -2.17 -3.43
C LEU A 303 22.14 -0.98 -4.40
N LEU A 304 23.30 -0.34 -4.34
CA LEU A 304 23.66 0.75 -5.25
C LEU A 304 23.62 0.31 -6.72
N ASP A 305 24.28 -0.79 -7.10
CA ASP A 305 24.28 -1.25 -8.49
C ASP A 305 22.87 -1.63 -8.99
N ALA A 306 22.03 -2.21 -8.11
CA ALA A 306 20.63 -2.49 -8.45
C ALA A 306 19.82 -1.20 -8.71
N ILE A 307 19.99 -0.15 -7.89
CA ILE A 307 19.38 1.16 -8.12
C ILE A 307 19.87 1.75 -9.44
N ARG A 308 21.19 1.74 -9.68
CA ARG A 308 21.81 2.27 -10.90
C ARG A 308 21.21 1.65 -12.16
N LYS A 309 21.14 0.32 -12.21
CA LYS A 309 20.60 -0.41 -13.38
C LYS A 309 19.15 -0.04 -13.65
N HIS A 310 18.32 0.01 -12.62
CA HIS A 310 16.93 0.41 -12.78
C HIS A 310 16.77 1.86 -13.22
N CYS A 311 17.57 2.79 -12.68
CA CYS A 311 17.53 4.18 -13.12
C CYS A 311 17.94 4.32 -14.59
N LEU A 312 18.93 3.54 -15.05
CA LEU A 312 19.33 3.49 -16.47
C LEU A 312 18.24 2.86 -17.36
N GLU A 313 17.54 1.83 -16.89
CA GLU A 313 16.41 1.21 -17.61
C GLU A 313 15.20 2.14 -17.75
N ASN A 314 15.05 3.13 -16.86
CA ASN A 314 13.94 4.10 -16.83
C ASN A 314 14.35 5.52 -17.26
N ASP A 315 15.47 5.68 -17.97
CA ASP A 315 16.01 6.98 -18.44
C ASP A 315 16.20 8.06 -17.34
N ASN A 316 16.38 7.66 -16.08
CA ASN A 316 16.66 8.57 -14.97
C ASN A 316 18.18 8.74 -14.75
N GLN A 317 18.81 9.49 -15.65
CA GLN A 317 20.26 9.69 -15.66
C GLN A 317 20.81 10.38 -14.40
N PHE A 318 20.06 11.33 -13.83
CA PHE A 318 20.52 12.11 -12.67
C PHE A 318 20.80 11.19 -11.46
N ILE A 319 19.85 10.31 -11.13
CA ILE A 319 20.01 9.40 -9.99
C ILE A 319 21.06 8.34 -10.30
N ALA A 320 21.13 7.84 -11.54
CA ALA A 320 22.19 6.92 -11.94
C ALA A 320 23.60 7.54 -11.76
N ASN A 321 23.77 8.83 -12.06
CA ASN A 321 25.00 9.56 -11.83
C ASN A 321 25.31 9.72 -10.33
N GLN A 322 24.31 10.01 -9.49
CA GLN A 322 24.52 10.04 -8.02
C GLN A 322 24.99 8.69 -7.48
N VAL A 323 24.39 7.59 -7.96
CA VAL A 323 24.81 6.24 -7.58
C VAL A 323 26.25 5.96 -8.02
N ASN A 324 26.63 6.37 -9.24
CA ASN A 324 28.00 6.23 -9.73
C ASN A 324 29.02 6.93 -8.83
N VAL A 325 28.73 8.17 -8.41
CA VAL A 325 29.57 8.92 -7.45
C VAL A 325 29.70 8.16 -6.13
N HIS A 326 28.60 7.61 -5.61
CA HIS A 326 28.60 6.85 -4.36
C HIS A 326 29.38 5.54 -4.45
N MET A 327 29.19 4.76 -5.51
CA MET A 327 29.98 3.55 -5.76
C MET A 327 31.47 3.88 -5.89
N ALA A 328 31.82 4.94 -6.63
CA ALA A 328 33.20 5.39 -6.78
C ALA A 328 33.80 5.80 -5.42
N SER A 329 33.05 6.54 -4.59
CA SER A 329 33.48 6.93 -3.24
C SER A 329 33.82 5.70 -2.37
N LEU A 330 32.96 4.68 -2.36
CA LEU A 330 33.22 3.43 -1.64
C LEU A 330 34.46 2.69 -2.17
N MET A 331 34.68 2.69 -3.49
CA MET A 331 35.87 2.09 -4.10
C MET A 331 37.15 2.84 -3.74
N ILE A 332 37.10 4.18 -3.67
CA ILE A 332 38.21 5.03 -3.23
C ILE A 332 38.54 4.76 -1.76
N GLN A 333 37.54 4.65 -0.89
CA GLN A 333 37.74 4.31 0.53
C GLN A 333 38.43 2.95 0.71
N LEU A 334 38.05 1.95 -0.11
CA LEU A 334 38.71 0.64 -0.18
C LEU A 334 40.11 0.68 -0.85
N HIS A 335 40.58 1.85 -1.29
CA HIS A 335 41.84 2.06 -2.00
C HIS A 335 41.92 1.31 -3.36
N TYR A 336 40.83 1.33 -4.13
CA TYR A 336 40.78 0.85 -5.51
C TYR A 336 40.46 1.99 -6.51
N PRO A 337 41.30 3.04 -6.64
CA PRO A 337 41.01 4.19 -7.49
C PRO A 337 40.84 3.83 -8.97
N ASP A 338 41.54 2.80 -9.47
CA ASP A 338 41.43 2.34 -10.85
C ASP A 338 40.04 1.80 -11.19
N LYS A 339 39.33 1.23 -10.21
CA LYS A 339 37.94 0.77 -10.38
C LYS A 339 36.95 1.93 -10.27
N ALA A 340 37.29 2.99 -9.53
CA ALA A 340 36.42 4.13 -9.27
C ALA A 340 36.35 5.13 -10.45
N ILE A 341 37.49 5.44 -11.07
CA ILE A 341 37.62 6.47 -12.12
C ILE A 341 36.63 6.27 -13.30
N PRO A 342 36.42 5.05 -13.84
CA PRO A 342 35.49 4.84 -14.96
C PRO A 342 34.05 5.28 -14.64
N PHE A 343 33.58 5.09 -13.41
CA PHE A 343 32.24 5.54 -12.99
C PHE A 343 32.10 7.06 -12.99
N LEU A 344 33.19 7.77 -12.69
CA LEU A 344 33.20 9.23 -12.57
C LEU A 344 33.39 9.92 -13.92
N ASN A 345 34.27 9.39 -14.79
CA ASN A 345 34.51 9.96 -16.12
C ASN A 345 33.27 9.94 -17.02
N ASN A 346 32.43 8.90 -16.90
CA ASN A 346 31.18 8.81 -17.65
C ASN A 346 30.21 9.97 -17.34
N ILE A 347 30.27 10.53 -16.13
CA ILE A 347 29.43 11.67 -15.71
C ILE A 347 29.93 12.95 -16.40
N ILE A 348 31.24 13.20 -16.34
CA ILE A 348 31.85 14.44 -16.86
C ILE A 348 31.72 14.55 -18.39
N ILE A 349 31.76 13.43 -19.12
CA ILE A 349 31.61 13.43 -20.58
C ILE A 349 30.17 13.76 -21.00
N SER A 350 29.18 13.51 -20.13
CA SER A 350 27.75 13.60 -20.48
C SER A 350 27.10 14.96 -20.21
N ASP A 351 27.76 15.88 -19.51
CA ASP A 351 27.13 17.09 -18.97
C ASP A 351 27.81 18.37 -19.50
N ASP A 352 27.12 19.09 -20.40
CA ASP A 352 27.54 20.40 -20.93
C ASP A 352 27.21 21.56 -19.95
N GLU A 353 26.36 21.33 -18.94
CA GLU A 353 25.85 22.37 -18.01
C GLU A 353 26.10 22.06 -16.51
N GLY A 354 27.27 21.52 -16.16
CA GLY A 354 27.87 21.61 -14.81
C GLY A 354 26.95 21.39 -13.60
N GLY A 355 26.20 20.28 -13.57
CA GLY A 355 25.27 19.90 -12.52
C GLY A 355 25.89 19.46 -11.19
N TRP A 356 25.04 19.21 -10.18
CA TRP A 356 25.44 18.81 -8.83
C TRP A 356 26.22 17.48 -8.80
N ASP A 357 25.87 16.55 -9.68
CA ASP A 357 26.58 15.28 -9.93
C ASP A 357 27.98 15.50 -10.50
N ALA A 358 28.15 16.42 -11.46
CA ALA A 358 29.46 16.77 -12.00
C ALA A 358 30.38 17.41 -10.94
N ILE A 359 29.85 18.26 -10.05
CA ILE A 359 30.60 18.84 -8.92
C ILE A 359 31.15 17.75 -8.01
N ARG A 360 30.30 16.79 -7.59
CA ARG A 360 30.72 15.69 -6.72
C ARG A 360 31.66 14.72 -7.43
N ALA A 361 31.44 14.48 -8.72
CA ALA A 361 32.31 13.61 -9.51
C ALA A 361 33.73 14.18 -9.59
N ASN A 362 33.88 15.49 -9.81
CA ASN A 362 35.18 16.17 -9.80
C ASN A 362 35.86 16.09 -8.43
N ALA A 363 35.12 16.25 -7.32
CA ALA A 363 35.68 16.03 -5.99
C ALA A 363 36.25 14.60 -5.85
N MET A 364 35.46 13.58 -6.20
CA MET A 364 35.90 12.17 -6.13
C MET A 364 37.07 11.85 -7.06
N LEU A 365 37.11 12.43 -8.26
CA LEU A 365 38.24 12.28 -9.19
C LEU A 365 39.50 12.93 -8.66
N ALA A 366 39.41 14.10 -8.03
CA ALA A 366 40.55 14.73 -7.38
C ALA A 366 41.20 13.77 -6.36
N TYR A 367 40.40 13.11 -5.52
CA TYR A 367 40.90 12.12 -4.56
C TYR A 367 41.46 10.87 -5.26
N ALA A 368 40.76 10.33 -6.26
CA ALA A 368 41.22 9.13 -6.96
C ALA A 368 42.57 9.36 -7.66
N CYS A 369 42.72 10.50 -8.34
CA CYS A 369 43.97 10.90 -8.99
C CYS A 369 45.08 11.19 -7.96
N TYR A 370 44.74 11.79 -6.81
CA TYR A 370 45.68 11.98 -5.70
C TYR A 370 46.23 10.64 -5.18
N LEU A 371 45.37 9.65 -4.91
CA LEU A 371 45.79 8.32 -4.48
C LEU A 371 46.64 7.58 -5.53
N LYS A 372 46.47 7.88 -6.81
CA LYS A 372 47.30 7.37 -7.91
C LYS A 372 48.63 8.13 -8.10
N GLY A 373 48.86 9.22 -7.37
CA GLY A 373 50.03 10.08 -7.53
C GLY A 373 49.96 11.02 -8.74
N GLN A 374 48.81 11.14 -9.40
CA GLN A 374 48.58 12.04 -10.56
C GLN A 374 48.25 13.45 -10.06
N LYS A 375 49.23 14.15 -9.50
CA LYS A 375 49.02 15.43 -8.78
C LYS A 375 48.43 16.56 -9.64
N GLU A 376 48.83 16.66 -10.90
CA GLU A 376 48.36 17.73 -11.81
C GLU A 376 46.88 17.56 -12.18
N GLU A 377 46.49 16.33 -12.53
CA GLU A 377 45.10 15.98 -12.84
C GLU A 377 44.21 16.13 -11.60
N ALA A 378 44.71 15.68 -10.44
CA ALA A 378 44.03 15.88 -9.15
C ALA A 378 43.82 17.37 -8.82
N PHE A 379 44.82 18.21 -9.08
CA PHE A 379 44.74 19.65 -8.84
C PHE A 379 43.66 20.32 -9.72
N ASN A 380 43.59 19.96 -11.00
CA ASN A 380 42.61 20.52 -11.93
C ASN A 380 41.17 20.17 -11.52
N HIS A 381 40.91 18.91 -11.16
CA HIS A 381 39.60 18.49 -10.66
C HIS A 381 39.25 19.15 -9.33
N LEU A 382 40.21 19.28 -8.41
CA LEU A 382 39.99 19.94 -7.13
C LEU A 382 39.68 21.43 -7.31
N LYS A 383 40.41 22.11 -8.20
CA LYS A 383 40.19 23.52 -8.55
C LYS A 383 38.76 23.74 -9.08
N TYR A 384 38.33 22.93 -10.03
CA TYR A 384 36.97 22.99 -10.59
C TYR A 384 35.91 22.84 -9.48
N TRP A 385 36.12 21.90 -8.57
CA TRP A 385 35.23 21.68 -7.44
C TRP A 385 35.23 22.87 -6.47
N LEU A 386 36.39 23.41 -6.11
CA LEU A 386 36.51 24.56 -5.19
C LEU A 386 35.88 25.85 -5.75
N GLU A 387 36.10 26.15 -7.03
CA GLU A 387 35.51 27.32 -7.68
C GLU A 387 33.97 27.29 -7.60
N ARG A 388 33.38 26.11 -7.83
CA ARG A 388 31.92 25.91 -7.68
C ARG A 388 31.47 25.85 -6.22
N ARG A 389 32.28 25.26 -5.33
CA ARG A 389 32.02 25.23 -3.88
C ARG A 389 31.81 26.63 -3.34
N TRP A 390 32.67 27.58 -3.73
CA TRP A 390 32.60 28.97 -3.30
C TRP A 390 31.48 29.76 -4.01
N ALA A 391 31.28 29.53 -5.32
CA ALA A 391 30.21 30.19 -6.06
C ALA A 391 28.81 29.83 -5.55
N SER A 392 28.62 28.59 -5.07
CA SER A 392 27.31 28.04 -4.71
C SER A 392 27.14 27.80 -3.20
N ARG A 393 28.11 28.22 -2.36
CA ARG A 393 28.15 27.93 -0.90
C ARG A 393 27.80 26.47 -0.60
N LEU A 394 28.45 25.52 -1.26
CA LEU A 394 28.16 24.09 -1.11
C LEU A 394 29.09 23.44 -0.07
N PRO A 395 28.62 23.00 1.11
CA PRO A 395 29.39 22.10 1.96
C PRO A 395 29.33 20.69 1.39
N ILE A 396 30.29 20.29 0.56
CA ILE A 396 30.32 18.90 0.09
C ILE A 396 31.71 18.33 0.19
N VAL A 397 32.08 17.81 1.36
CA VAL A 397 32.75 16.51 1.40
C VAL A 397 32.25 15.71 2.61
N THR A 398 31.64 14.56 2.34
CA THR A 398 31.07 13.66 3.35
C THR A 398 32.06 12.55 3.76
N THR A 399 33.37 12.76 3.60
CA THR A 399 34.36 11.68 3.72
C THR A 399 35.67 12.14 4.38
N ASP A 400 36.28 11.21 5.11
CA ASP A 400 37.68 11.21 5.57
C ASP A 400 38.68 11.77 4.55
N LEU A 401 38.45 11.48 3.28
CA LEU A 401 39.29 11.90 2.16
C LEU A 401 39.58 13.41 2.10
N TRP A 402 38.62 14.27 2.49
CA TRP A 402 38.85 15.73 2.47
C TRP A 402 39.91 16.18 3.46
N PHE A 403 39.81 15.66 4.67
CA PHE A 403 40.82 15.93 5.68
C PHE A 403 42.19 15.40 5.26
N GLU A 404 42.26 14.28 4.54
CA GLU A 404 43.52 13.80 3.94
C GLU A 404 44.10 14.77 2.91
N ILE A 405 43.30 15.32 1.99
CA ILE A 405 43.79 16.33 1.03
C ILE A 405 44.21 17.61 1.76
N CYS A 406 43.44 18.10 2.73
CA CYS A 406 43.82 19.25 3.55
C CYS A 406 45.14 19.00 4.30
N ARG A 407 45.31 17.81 4.88
CA ARG A 407 46.55 17.38 5.53
C ARG A 407 47.72 17.37 4.54
N ALA A 408 47.52 16.81 3.35
CA ALA A 408 48.54 16.72 2.31
C ALA A 408 48.95 18.10 1.76
N MET A 409 48.01 19.05 1.68
CA MET A 409 48.32 20.44 1.33
C MET A 409 49.24 21.08 2.38
N GLU A 410 48.91 20.95 3.67
CA GLU A 410 49.73 21.50 4.75
C GLU A 410 51.12 20.85 4.88
N GLU A 411 51.23 19.55 4.59
CA GLU A 411 52.51 18.82 4.59
C GLU A 411 53.36 19.10 3.34
N GLY A 412 52.85 19.84 2.36
CA GLY A 412 53.51 20.10 1.09
C GLY A 412 53.51 18.90 0.13
N GLU A 413 52.74 17.85 0.44
CA GLU A 413 52.56 16.69 -0.43
C GLU A 413 51.63 16.99 -1.62
N PHE A 414 50.74 17.98 -1.48
CA PHE A 414 49.80 18.43 -2.51
C PHE A 414 49.86 19.97 -2.67
N PRO A 415 49.60 20.54 -3.87
CA PRO A 415 49.65 22.00 -4.04
C PRO A 415 48.61 22.73 -3.17
N GLN A 416 49.05 23.78 -2.49
CA GLN A 416 48.21 24.57 -1.59
C GLN A 416 47.24 25.46 -2.37
N PHE A 417 45.98 25.50 -1.94
CA PHE A 417 44.99 26.48 -2.36
C PHE A 417 44.88 27.61 -1.32
N GLU A 418 44.75 28.84 -1.80
CA GLU A 418 44.60 30.02 -0.94
C GLU A 418 43.26 29.98 -0.19
N GLY A 419 43.29 30.24 1.12
CA GLY A 419 42.08 30.25 1.97
C GLY A 419 41.63 28.91 2.52
N ILE A 420 42.34 27.80 2.26
CA ILE A 420 42.02 26.47 2.82
C ILE A 420 43.06 26.09 3.87
N ARG A 421 42.61 25.85 5.10
CA ARG A 421 43.43 25.37 6.23
C ARG A 421 42.74 24.19 6.89
N LEU A 422 43.51 23.16 7.27
CA LEU A 422 42.96 21.98 7.92
C LEU A 422 42.31 22.34 9.26
N GLU A 423 42.91 23.27 10.02
CA GLU A 423 42.38 23.72 11.30
C GLU A 423 40.98 24.35 11.18
N ASP A 424 40.75 25.16 10.14
CA ASP A 424 39.47 25.84 9.91
C ASP A 424 38.39 24.82 9.51
N GLU A 425 38.73 23.84 8.67
CA GLU A 425 37.84 22.75 8.29
C GLU A 425 37.51 21.85 9.49
N ILE A 426 38.47 21.53 10.37
CA ILE A 426 38.22 20.79 11.61
C ILE A 426 37.22 21.53 12.51
N LYS A 427 37.43 22.84 12.73
CA LYS A 427 36.53 23.66 13.55
C LYS A 427 35.12 23.69 12.98
N PHE A 428 35.00 23.80 11.66
CA PHE A 428 33.71 23.76 10.95
C PHE A 428 32.97 22.45 11.25
N TYR A 429 33.58 21.29 10.98
CA TYR A 429 32.90 19.99 11.16
C TYR A 429 32.68 19.59 12.63
N ILE A 430 33.46 20.10 13.59
CA ILE A 430 33.16 19.92 15.02
C ILE A 430 31.87 20.65 15.43
N GLY A 431 31.60 21.81 14.81
CA GLY A 431 30.41 22.62 15.08
C GLY A 431 29.12 22.13 14.41
N GLU A 432 29.21 21.27 13.39
CA GLU A 432 28.07 20.71 12.66
C GLU A 432 27.23 19.75 13.51
N GLU A 433 26.13 19.17 13.01
CA GLU A 433 25.37 18.17 13.78
C GLU A 433 25.82 16.72 13.53
N ASN A 434 26.43 16.45 12.38
CA ASN A 434 26.77 15.10 11.93
C ASN A 434 27.84 14.42 12.82
N ILE A 435 27.44 13.41 13.60
CA ILE A 435 28.33 12.74 14.56
C ILE A 435 29.47 11.95 13.90
N LEU A 436 29.27 11.45 12.68
CA LEU A 436 30.30 10.76 11.89
C LEU A 436 31.43 11.74 11.55
N LEU A 437 31.09 12.88 10.94
CA LEU A 437 32.06 13.89 10.52
C LEU A 437 32.73 14.55 11.72
N LYS A 438 32.00 14.79 12.81
CA LYS A 438 32.59 15.21 14.09
C LYS A 438 33.64 14.22 14.59
N GLY A 439 33.29 12.94 14.61
CA GLY A 439 34.20 11.88 15.04
C GLY A 439 35.49 11.86 14.22
N ILE A 440 35.38 12.00 12.89
CA ILE A 440 36.53 12.13 11.98
C ILE A 440 37.32 13.42 12.27
N ALA A 441 36.65 14.56 12.42
CA ALA A 441 37.29 15.85 12.68
C ALA A 441 38.09 15.83 13.99
N TYR A 442 37.57 15.23 15.06
CA TYR A 442 38.32 15.04 16.32
C TYR A 442 39.57 14.16 16.13
N ARG A 443 39.56 13.17 15.23
CA ARG A 443 40.76 12.40 14.90
C ARG A 443 41.83 13.28 14.25
N TYR A 444 41.47 14.15 13.31
CA TYR A 444 42.42 15.09 12.71
C TYR A 444 42.84 16.21 13.66
N GLN A 445 41.97 16.61 14.60
CA GLN A 445 42.34 17.52 15.68
C GLN A 445 43.44 16.90 16.56
N ALA A 446 43.33 15.61 16.88
CA ALA A 446 44.37 14.90 17.61
C ALA A 446 45.70 14.85 16.83
N LEU A 447 45.66 14.72 15.50
CA LEU A 447 46.83 14.79 14.64
C LEU A 447 47.48 16.19 14.63
N LEU A 448 46.68 17.27 14.64
CA LEU A 448 47.22 18.64 14.81
C LEU A 448 47.84 18.83 16.19
N GLN A 449 47.18 18.34 17.25
CA GLN A 449 47.72 18.39 18.62
C GLN A 449 49.07 17.67 18.73
N GLU A 450 49.24 16.55 18.02
CA GLU A 450 50.52 15.83 17.96
C GLU A 450 51.61 16.68 17.31
N ARG A 451 51.31 17.36 16.19
CA ARG A 451 52.26 18.28 15.52
C ARG A 451 52.61 19.49 16.37
N GLU A 452 51.66 20.02 17.12
CA GLU A 452 51.87 21.13 18.06
C GLU A 452 52.66 20.72 19.32
N GLY A 453 52.98 19.43 19.49
CA GLY A 453 53.69 18.93 20.66
C GLY A 453 52.86 18.93 21.94
N GLN A 454 51.53 18.82 21.83
CA GLN A 454 50.64 18.70 22.99
C GLN A 454 50.91 17.40 23.76
N SER A 455 50.51 17.36 25.04
CA SER A 455 50.74 16.17 25.88
C SER A 455 50.01 14.93 25.33
N PRO A 456 50.62 13.72 25.37
CA PRO A 456 49.97 12.49 24.94
C PRO A 456 48.63 12.20 25.62
N GLN A 457 48.44 12.71 26.85
CA GLN A 457 47.19 12.58 27.59
C GLN A 457 46.04 13.31 26.89
N LYS A 458 46.26 14.57 26.48
CA LYS A 458 45.29 15.39 25.75
C LYS A 458 44.94 14.80 24.38
N ILE A 459 45.95 14.23 23.70
CA ILE A 459 45.76 13.55 22.40
C ILE A 459 44.89 12.30 22.59
N ILE A 460 45.17 11.48 23.61
CA ILE A 460 44.36 10.30 23.94
C ILE A 460 42.92 10.68 24.29
N GLU A 461 42.71 11.75 25.06
CA GLU A 461 41.37 12.25 25.39
C GLU A 461 40.58 12.65 24.13
N THR A 462 41.22 13.41 23.23
CA THR A 462 40.63 13.82 21.94
C THR A 462 40.30 12.60 21.06
N LEU A 463 41.21 11.62 20.97
CA LEU A 463 40.97 10.38 20.21
C LEU A 463 39.91 9.48 20.85
N THR A 464 39.75 9.51 22.18
CA THR A 464 38.71 8.75 22.88
C THR A 464 37.34 9.33 22.57
N LEU A 465 37.21 10.67 22.56
CA LEU A 465 35.99 11.34 22.12
C LEU A 465 35.66 11.04 20.66
N SER A 466 36.67 11.08 19.78
CA SER A 466 36.53 10.65 18.38
C SER A 466 35.98 9.22 18.29
N TYR A 467 36.55 8.28 19.05
CA TYR A 467 36.10 6.88 19.04
C TYR A 467 34.65 6.73 19.51
N GLN A 468 34.24 7.40 20.59
CA GLN A 468 32.87 7.34 21.11
C GLN A 468 31.83 7.80 20.09
N LEU A 469 32.09 8.93 19.42
CA LEU A 469 31.20 9.45 18.37
C LEU A 469 31.11 8.52 17.16
N LEU A 470 32.23 7.92 16.75
CA LEU A 470 32.26 6.97 15.64
C LEU A 470 31.60 5.63 16.00
N GLU A 471 31.70 5.20 17.26
CA GLU A 471 31.02 4.03 17.80
C GLU A 471 29.50 4.21 17.82
N GLU A 472 29.04 5.39 18.26
CA GLU A 472 27.63 5.80 18.21
C GLU A 472 27.12 5.87 16.77
N SER A 473 27.90 6.49 15.87
CA SER A 473 27.59 6.58 14.43
C SER A 473 27.46 5.21 13.76
N GLY A 474 28.31 4.26 14.17
CA GLY A 474 28.40 2.93 13.56
C GLY A 474 29.37 2.83 12.38
N ALA A 475 30.21 3.84 12.13
CA ALA A 475 31.20 3.80 11.05
C ALA A 475 32.42 2.92 11.41
N ILE A 476 32.36 1.63 11.05
CA ILE A 476 33.28 0.59 11.54
C ILE A 476 34.75 0.87 11.16
N PHE A 477 35.03 1.23 9.92
CA PHE A 477 36.42 1.47 9.49
C PHE A 477 36.99 2.78 10.02
N GLU A 478 36.15 3.80 10.22
CA GLU A 478 36.57 5.03 10.88
C GLU A 478 36.92 4.79 12.36
N GLN A 479 36.14 3.96 13.06
CA GLN A 479 36.47 3.50 14.41
C GLN A 479 37.84 2.81 14.42
N CYS A 480 38.10 1.90 13.47
CA CYS A 480 39.38 1.19 13.38
C CYS A 480 40.57 2.14 13.13
N ARG A 481 40.40 3.16 12.29
CA ARG A 481 41.41 4.20 12.05
C ARG A 481 41.69 5.02 13.30
N THR A 482 40.66 5.39 14.06
CA THR A 482 40.83 6.08 15.35
C THR A 482 41.49 5.18 16.39
N LEU A 483 41.12 3.89 16.48
CA LEU A 483 41.76 2.92 17.36
C LEU A 483 43.24 2.70 16.99
N LYS A 484 43.58 2.71 15.69
CA LYS A 484 44.97 2.65 15.21
C LYS A 484 45.78 3.86 15.70
N ALA A 485 45.21 5.07 15.66
CA ALA A 485 45.83 6.27 16.22
C ALA A 485 45.98 6.18 17.75
N LEU A 486 44.96 5.70 18.47
CA LEU A 486 45.05 5.43 19.92
C LEU A 486 46.16 4.43 20.26
N LEU A 487 46.29 3.37 19.46
CA LEU A 487 47.33 2.36 19.63
C LEU A 487 48.73 2.96 19.50
N GLN A 488 48.94 3.88 18.56
CA GLN A 488 50.20 4.61 18.42
C GLN A 488 50.51 5.43 19.68
N GLN A 489 49.53 6.20 20.18
CA GLN A 489 49.70 7.01 21.39
C GLN A 489 49.94 6.18 22.66
N HIS A 490 49.23 5.06 22.83
CA HIS A 490 49.48 4.14 23.94
C HIS A 490 50.85 3.48 23.88
N THR A 491 51.37 3.24 22.66
CA THR A 491 52.72 2.73 22.44
C THR A 491 53.77 3.74 22.87
N LEU A 492 53.61 5.02 22.49
CA LEU A 492 54.48 6.11 22.93
C LEU A 492 54.49 6.28 24.45
N LYS A 493 53.34 6.09 25.11
CA LYS A 493 53.20 6.17 26.58
C LYS A 493 53.67 4.92 27.33
N GLY A 494 53.98 3.82 26.63
CA GLY A 494 54.41 2.54 27.21
C GLY A 494 53.32 1.77 27.98
N ASN A 495 52.03 2.08 27.79
CA ASN A 495 50.93 1.43 28.52
C ASN A 495 50.60 0.05 27.92
N ARG A 496 51.29 -1.00 28.38
CA ARG A 496 51.13 -2.37 27.87
C ARG A 496 49.70 -2.92 27.93
N GLY A 497 48.93 -2.54 28.96
CA GLY A 497 47.53 -2.96 29.11
C GLY A 497 46.65 -2.39 27.99
N ALA A 498 46.68 -1.07 27.83
CA ALA A 498 45.91 -0.37 26.81
C ALA A 498 46.34 -0.76 25.38
N ILE A 499 47.64 -0.98 25.13
CA ILE A 499 48.13 -1.49 23.83
C ILE A 499 47.48 -2.83 23.47
N LYS A 500 47.44 -3.78 24.41
CA LYS A 500 46.86 -5.10 24.18
C LYS A 500 45.35 -5.00 23.96
N GLU A 501 44.66 -4.19 24.76
CA GLU A 501 43.22 -3.98 24.66
C GLU A 501 42.82 -3.36 23.31
N THR A 502 43.43 -2.23 22.94
CA THR A 502 43.13 -1.52 21.68
C THR A 502 43.45 -2.39 20.46
N LYS A 503 44.60 -3.11 20.49
CA LYS A 503 44.96 -4.03 19.41
C LYS A 503 43.95 -5.18 19.27
N ASN A 504 43.52 -5.77 20.39
CA ASN A 504 42.50 -6.82 20.37
C ASN A 504 41.16 -6.30 19.83
N LYS A 505 40.73 -5.10 20.23
CA LYS A 505 39.51 -4.48 19.68
C LYS A 505 39.55 -4.36 18.16
N ILE A 506 40.65 -3.83 17.60
CA ILE A 506 40.83 -3.72 16.13
C ILE A 506 40.77 -5.11 15.49
N MET A 507 41.48 -6.10 16.04
CA MET A 507 41.50 -7.46 15.51
C MET A 507 40.12 -8.15 15.56
N THR A 508 39.37 -7.97 16.64
CA THR A 508 38.01 -8.51 16.78
C THR A 508 37.07 -7.89 15.75
N ILE A 509 37.10 -6.57 15.59
CA ILE A 509 36.28 -5.87 14.60
C ILE A 509 36.64 -6.35 13.19
N LEU A 510 37.91 -6.28 12.81
CA LEU A 510 38.37 -6.59 11.45
C LEU A 510 38.31 -8.08 11.10
N GLY A 511 38.43 -8.98 12.08
CA GLY A 511 38.42 -10.44 11.88
C GLY A 511 37.09 -10.98 11.32
N SER A 512 36.02 -10.19 11.38
CA SER A 512 34.71 -10.54 10.82
C SER A 512 34.61 -10.29 9.31
N PHE A 513 35.51 -9.51 8.69
CA PHE A 513 35.44 -9.11 7.28
C PHE A 513 36.39 -9.90 6.37
N SER A 514 36.01 -10.05 5.10
CA SER A 514 36.94 -10.56 4.07
C SER A 514 37.99 -9.50 3.73
N LEU A 515 39.23 -9.95 3.45
CA LEU A 515 40.39 -9.12 3.10
C LEU A 515 40.12 -8.11 1.97
N ASP A 516 39.27 -8.44 1.00
CA ASP A 516 38.98 -7.58 -0.15
C ASP A 516 38.15 -6.34 0.24
N TYR A 517 37.40 -6.42 1.34
CA TYR A 517 36.54 -5.35 1.87
C TYR A 517 37.18 -4.56 3.01
N VAL A 518 38.41 -4.87 3.41
CA VAL A 518 39.13 -4.10 4.43
C VAL A 518 40.05 -3.10 3.76
N PRO A 519 39.99 -1.80 4.12
CA PRO A 519 40.89 -0.78 3.60
C PRO A 519 42.37 -1.16 3.74
N ASN A 520 43.18 -0.81 2.73
CA ASN A 520 44.59 -1.21 2.67
C ASN A 520 45.39 -0.80 3.92
N ASP A 521 45.08 0.35 4.52
CA ASP A 521 45.73 0.88 5.72
C ASP A 521 45.43 0.08 7.01
N LEU A 522 44.41 -0.78 6.99
CA LEU A 522 43.96 -1.61 8.11
C LEU A 522 44.26 -3.11 7.90
N LYS A 523 44.60 -3.54 6.68
CA LYS A 523 44.88 -4.96 6.36
C LYS A 523 45.95 -5.60 7.25
N GLY A 524 46.94 -4.82 7.71
CA GLY A 524 48.01 -5.30 8.58
C GLY A 524 47.56 -5.83 9.96
N PHE A 525 46.31 -5.54 10.37
CA PHE A 525 45.73 -6.07 11.61
C PHE A 525 45.00 -7.40 11.44
N ILE A 526 44.77 -7.85 10.20
CA ILE A 526 44.15 -9.15 9.92
C ILE A 526 45.24 -10.22 9.94
N LYS A 527 45.15 -11.20 10.84
CA LYS A 527 45.92 -12.44 10.70
C LYS A 527 45.32 -13.26 9.56
N ALA A 528 46.16 -13.69 8.62
CA ALA A 528 45.76 -14.67 7.62
C ALA A 528 45.23 -15.93 8.35
N ASN A 529 43.94 -16.21 8.20
CA ASN A 529 43.23 -17.42 8.66
C ASN A 529 43.01 -17.62 10.17
N THR A 530 42.27 -16.75 10.84
CA THR A 530 41.56 -17.14 12.08
C THR A 530 40.23 -16.40 12.23
N ARG A 531 39.16 -16.86 11.57
CA ARG A 531 37.87 -16.90 12.28
C ARG A 531 37.99 -18.09 13.21
N ASP A 532 38.15 -17.87 14.51
CA ASP A 532 38.26 -18.96 15.48
C ASP A 532 37.03 -19.88 15.34
N SER A 533 37.25 -21.20 15.39
CA SER A 533 36.17 -22.19 15.29
C SER A 533 35.11 -22.00 16.39
N GLU A 534 35.49 -21.46 17.55
CA GLU A 534 34.57 -21.12 18.64
C GLU A 534 33.67 -19.92 18.29
N SER A 535 34.23 -18.85 17.74
CA SER A 535 33.48 -17.67 17.28
C SER A 535 32.48 -18.01 16.18
N LEU A 536 32.84 -18.94 15.28
CA LEU A 536 31.96 -19.42 14.22
C LEU A 536 30.75 -20.20 14.76
N VAL A 537 30.96 -21.01 15.79
CA VAL A 537 29.88 -21.78 16.43
C VAL A 537 28.96 -20.85 17.20
N GLU A 538 29.50 -19.86 17.94
CA GLU A 538 28.69 -18.83 18.61
C GLU A 538 27.84 -18.03 17.62
N GLU A 539 28.40 -17.66 16.47
CA GLU A 539 27.67 -16.91 15.44
C GLU A 539 26.53 -17.76 14.84
N ILE A 540 26.78 -19.03 14.49
CA ILE A 540 25.73 -19.94 14.02
C ILE A 540 24.65 -20.15 15.09
N LEU A 541 25.04 -20.29 16.37
CA LEU A 541 24.10 -20.46 17.48
C LEU A 541 23.22 -19.23 17.68
N SER A 542 23.82 -18.04 17.70
CA SER A 542 23.09 -16.77 17.77
C SER A 542 22.07 -16.65 16.64
N LEU A 543 22.51 -16.93 15.40
CA LEU A 543 21.65 -16.89 14.22
C LEU A 543 20.52 -17.93 14.29
N SER A 544 20.79 -19.13 14.80
CA SER A 544 19.77 -20.15 15.00
C SER A 544 18.71 -19.73 16.02
N GLN A 545 19.12 -19.02 17.08
CA GLN A 545 18.20 -18.48 18.08
C GLN A 545 17.33 -17.37 17.50
N GLU A 546 17.91 -16.41 16.77
CA GLU A 546 17.18 -15.34 16.09
C GLU A 546 16.13 -15.92 15.11
N MET A 547 16.52 -16.92 14.32
CA MET A 547 15.63 -17.58 13.37
C MET A 547 14.50 -18.36 14.04
N SER A 548 14.75 -19.00 15.18
CA SER A 548 13.74 -19.76 15.92
C SER A 548 12.62 -18.88 16.51
N ALA A 549 12.90 -17.59 16.75
CA ALA A 549 11.92 -16.65 17.30
C ALA A 549 10.92 -16.16 16.25
N ILE A 550 11.29 -16.17 14.97
CA ILE A 550 10.48 -15.63 13.87
C ILE A 550 9.50 -16.69 13.37
N ARG A 551 8.20 -16.41 13.48
CA ARG A 551 7.13 -17.29 13.01
C ARG A 551 6.59 -16.93 11.62
N ASP A 552 6.91 -15.73 11.15
CA ASP A 552 6.50 -15.23 9.84
C ASP A 552 7.49 -15.72 8.77
N GLU A 553 6.99 -16.53 7.83
CA GLU A 553 7.79 -17.14 6.76
C GLU A 553 8.58 -16.10 5.98
N LYS A 554 7.98 -14.96 5.68
CA LYS A 554 8.61 -13.95 4.85
C LYS A 554 9.70 -13.18 5.62
N LYS A 555 9.43 -12.80 6.88
CA LYS A 555 10.45 -12.19 7.75
C LYS A 555 11.64 -13.14 7.96
N LEU A 556 11.36 -14.44 8.09
CA LEU A 556 12.40 -15.46 8.25
C LEU A 556 13.27 -15.58 7.00
N MET A 557 12.68 -15.62 5.80
CA MET A 557 13.43 -15.61 4.54
C MET A 557 14.32 -14.36 4.39
N GLN A 558 13.87 -13.19 4.83
CA GLN A 558 14.70 -11.97 4.85
C GLN A 558 15.89 -12.10 5.80
N LEU A 559 15.65 -12.56 7.02
CA LEU A 559 16.73 -12.79 7.99
C LEU A 559 17.75 -13.81 7.45
N ILE A 560 17.28 -14.87 6.78
CA ILE A 560 18.16 -15.86 6.14
C ILE A 560 19.04 -15.20 5.08
N LEU A 561 18.47 -14.39 4.19
CA LEU A 561 19.22 -13.73 3.12
C LEU A 561 20.18 -12.64 3.64
N SER A 562 19.76 -11.82 4.60
CA SER A 562 20.64 -10.80 5.19
C SER A 562 21.83 -11.42 5.92
N THR A 563 21.56 -12.48 6.70
CA THR A 563 22.57 -13.22 7.43
C THR A 563 23.53 -13.93 6.50
N SER A 564 23.03 -14.63 5.49
CA SER A 564 23.88 -15.34 4.54
C SER A 564 24.73 -14.41 3.68
N ASN A 565 24.21 -13.24 3.28
CA ASN A 565 25.01 -12.19 2.66
C ASN A 565 26.11 -11.68 3.60
N ARG A 566 25.82 -11.51 4.91
CA ARG A 566 26.83 -11.11 5.91
C ARG A 566 27.92 -12.17 6.08
N ILE A 567 27.53 -13.44 6.13
CA ILE A 567 28.44 -14.59 6.27
C ILE A 567 29.43 -14.66 5.10
N THR A 568 28.91 -14.51 3.88
CA THR A 568 29.62 -14.74 2.62
C THR A 568 30.27 -13.50 2.04
N GLY A 569 29.89 -12.30 2.47
CA GLY A 569 30.24 -11.05 1.80
C GLY A 569 29.65 -10.96 0.39
N ALA A 570 28.53 -11.65 0.13
CA ALA A 570 27.86 -11.60 -1.16
C ALA A 570 27.22 -10.24 -1.43
N GLU A 571 27.24 -9.85 -2.70
CA GLU A 571 26.57 -8.64 -3.19
C GLU A 571 25.07 -8.89 -3.32
N ARG A 572 24.73 -10.06 -3.87
CA ARG A 572 23.36 -10.47 -4.15
C ARG A 572 23.12 -11.89 -3.63
N GLY A 573 21.88 -12.17 -3.24
CA GLY A 573 21.50 -13.46 -2.67
C GLY A 573 20.08 -13.87 -3.04
N ALA A 574 19.83 -15.16 -3.17
CA ALA A 574 18.51 -15.72 -3.47
C ALA A 574 18.28 -17.08 -2.81
N ILE A 575 17.03 -17.34 -2.44
CA ILE A 575 16.53 -18.63 -2.02
C ILE A 575 15.70 -19.19 -3.17
N PHE A 576 16.07 -20.37 -3.65
CA PHE A 576 15.33 -21.10 -4.66
C PHE A 576 14.66 -22.32 -4.05
N SER A 577 13.38 -22.53 -4.34
CA SER A 577 12.71 -23.80 -4.07
C SER A 577 12.91 -24.76 -5.23
N ILE A 578 13.08 -26.03 -4.91
CA ILE A 578 13.30 -27.09 -5.90
C ILE A 578 12.20 -28.13 -5.78
N LYS A 579 11.42 -28.29 -6.85
CA LYS A 579 10.50 -29.43 -7.00
C LYS A 579 11.03 -30.35 -8.10
N LYS A 580 11.15 -31.63 -7.77
CA LYS A 580 11.56 -32.66 -8.73
C LYS A 580 10.31 -33.22 -9.40
N ASP A 581 10.19 -33.03 -10.72
CA ASP A 581 9.16 -33.66 -11.55
C ASP A 581 9.84 -34.58 -12.58
N GLY A 582 9.95 -35.88 -12.23
CA GLY A 582 10.73 -36.85 -13.00
C GLY A 582 12.23 -36.51 -13.04
N HIS A 583 12.75 -36.22 -14.24
CA HIS A 583 14.15 -35.85 -14.50
C HIS A 583 14.39 -34.33 -14.62
N LYS A 584 13.33 -33.50 -14.52
CA LYS A 584 13.45 -32.04 -14.57
C LYS A 584 13.28 -31.43 -13.18
N PHE A 585 14.17 -30.51 -12.84
CA PHE A 585 14.02 -29.66 -11.67
C PHE A 585 13.17 -28.45 -12.04
N GLN A 586 12.07 -28.25 -11.34
CA GLN A 586 11.35 -26.99 -11.37
C GLN A 586 11.94 -26.08 -10.30
N ILE A 587 12.73 -25.11 -10.74
CA ILE A 587 13.35 -24.09 -9.89
C ILE A 587 12.41 -22.89 -9.81
N ARG A 588 12.09 -22.45 -8.60
CA ARG A 588 11.29 -21.25 -8.36
C ARG A 588 11.97 -20.36 -7.35
N LEU A 589 12.18 -19.10 -7.71
CA LEU A 589 12.67 -18.06 -6.80
C LEU A 589 11.65 -17.85 -5.68
N MET A 590 12.07 -18.07 -4.43
CA MET A 590 11.24 -17.87 -3.23
C MET A 590 11.44 -16.47 -2.64
N ALA A 591 12.69 -16.05 -2.55
CA ALA A 591 13.09 -14.75 -2.04
C ALA A 591 14.42 -14.34 -2.67
N SER A 592 14.64 -13.04 -2.81
CA SER A 592 15.91 -12.49 -3.25
C SER A 592 16.24 -11.21 -2.50
N LYS A 593 17.54 -10.92 -2.41
CA LYS A 593 18.11 -9.64 -1.99
C LYS A 593 19.05 -9.17 -3.09
N ASN A 594 18.77 -8.00 -3.67
CA ASN A 594 19.51 -7.39 -4.79
C ASN A 594 19.49 -8.21 -6.11
N ILE A 595 18.52 -9.12 -6.28
CA ILE A 595 18.29 -9.85 -7.55
C ILE A 595 16.82 -9.67 -7.93
N THR A 596 16.54 -9.24 -9.16
CA THR A 596 15.17 -9.10 -9.66
C THR A 596 14.69 -10.37 -10.36
N SER A 597 13.38 -10.59 -10.45
CA SER A 597 12.82 -11.72 -11.21
C SER A 597 13.20 -11.66 -12.69
N VAL A 598 13.25 -10.44 -13.26
CA VAL A 598 13.65 -10.21 -14.66
C VAL A 598 15.09 -10.66 -14.91
N GLN A 599 15.99 -10.41 -13.96
CA GLN A 599 17.39 -10.83 -14.07
C GLN A 599 17.55 -12.35 -14.01
N VAL A 600 16.70 -13.05 -13.25
CA VAL A 600 16.69 -14.53 -13.20
C VAL A 600 16.22 -15.13 -14.53
N ASP A 601 15.34 -14.42 -15.24
CA ASP A 601 14.78 -14.87 -16.53
C ASP A 601 15.68 -14.51 -17.74
N ASN A 602 16.76 -13.73 -17.55
CA ASN A 602 17.69 -13.34 -18.60
C ASN A 602 18.65 -14.47 -19.03
N GLN A 603 19.09 -14.44 -20.30
CA GLN A 603 20.03 -15.43 -20.85
C GLN A 603 21.36 -15.52 -20.09
N ASP A 604 21.84 -14.42 -19.52
CA ASP A 604 23.08 -14.36 -18.74
C ASP A 604 23.01 -15.17 -17.44
N PHE A 605 21.81 -15.40 -16.90
CA PHE A 605 21.60 -16.20 -15.69
C PHE A 605 21.52 -17.71 -15.97
N SER A 606 21.46 -18.13 -17.24
CA SER A 606 21.34 -19.54 -17.62
C SER A 606 22.49 -20.42 -17.14
N GLY A 607 23.72 -19.88 -17.09
CA GLY A 607 24.88 -20.56 -16.52
C GLY A 607 24.75 -20.77 -15.01
N THR A 608 24.14 -19.81 -14.31
CA THR A 608 23.82 -19.90 -12.88
C THR A 608 22.72 -20.91 -12.61
N THR A 609 21.69 -20.98 -13.46
CA THR A 609 20.61 -21.98 -13.34
C THR A 609 21.18 -23.40 -13.36
N LYS A 610 22.14 -23.69 -14.25
CA LYS A 610 22.81 -25.00 -14.29
C LYS A 610 23.55 -25.33 -13.00
N MET A 611 24.26 -24.36 -12.41
CA MET A 611 24.93 -24.56 -11.12
C MET A 611 23.91 -24.87 -10.00
N ILE A 612 22.76 -24.17 -9.98
CA ILE A 612 21.68 -24.44 -9.03
C ILE A 612 21.14 -25.86 -9.20
N GLU A 613 20.94 -26.31 -10.45
CA GLU A 613 20.50 -27.68 -10.76
C GLU A 613 21.54 -28.74 -10.32
N GLU A 614 22.83 -28.51 -10.56
CA GLU A 614 23.92 -29.41 -10.15
C GLU A 614 24.01 -29.54 -8.63
N VAL A 615 23.89 -28.42 -7.89
CA VAL A 615 23.86 -28.43 -6.42
C VAL A 615 22.61 -29.14 -5.90
N ALA A 616 21.46 -28.95 -6.56
CA ALA A 616 20.22 -29.63 -6.24
C ALA A 616 20.30 -31.15 -6.41
N GLU A 617 20.99 -31.61 -7.46
CA GLU A 617 21.13 -33.02 -7.77
C GLU A 617 22.19 -33.71 -6.89
N THR A 618 23.35 -33.07 -6.72
CA THR A 618 24.48 -33.65 -5.98
C THR A 618 24.33 -33.52 -4.47
N GLY A 619 23.55 -32.54 -3.98
CA GLY A 619 23.46 -32.21 -2.57
C GLY A 619 24.78 -31.69 -1.98
N LYS A 620 25.70 -31.17 -2.82
CA LYS A 620 26.98 -30.60 -2.41
C LYS A 620 27.08 -29.16 -2.86
N GLY A 621 27.62 -28.29 -1.99
CA GLY A 621 27.87 -26.90 -2.33
C GLY A 621 28.98 -26.74 -3.38
N GLN A 622 28.91 -25.65 -4.13
CA GLN A 622 29.85 -25.35 -5.22
C GLN A 622 30.20 -23.85 -5.21
N ILE A 623 31.43 -23.53 -5.63
CA ILE A 623 31.91 -22.17 -5.88
C ILE A 623 32.36 -22.12 -7.35
N ALA A 624 31.97 -21.07 -8.07
CA ALA A 624 32.45 -20.82 -9.43
C ALA A 624 32.98 -19.40 -9.59
N ARG A 625 34.04 -19.27 -10.40
CA ARG A 625 34.62 -17.98 -10.82
C ARG A 625 34.45 -17.88 -12.32
N LEU A 626 33.76 -16.83 -12.76
CA LEU A 626 33.40 -16.63 -14.16
C LEU A 626 34.32 -15.55 -14.72
N SER A 627 35.31 -15.96 -15.52
CA SER A 627 36.30 -15.04 -16.08
C SER A 627 35.92 -14.59 -17.49
N SER A 628 35.84 -13.29 -17.72
CA SER A 628 36.30 -12.66 -18.95
C SER A 628 37.08 -11.41 -18.57
N ASN A 629 38.40 -11.42 -18.78
CA ASN A 629 39.34 -10.35 -18.39
C ASN A 629 39.07 -8.96 -19.01
N ASN A 630 38.04 -8.80 -19.85
CA ASN A 630 37.76 -7.58 -20.62
C ASN A 630 36.33 -7.03 -20.48
N ALA A 631 35.49 -7.55 -19.59
CA ALA A 631 34.16 -6.99 -19.40
C ALA A 631 34.23 -5.69 -18.59
N PRO A 632 33.66 -4.57 -19.08
CA PRO A 632 33.64 -3.32 -18.32
C PRO A 632 32.91 -3.51 -16.99
N ILE A 633 33.49 -2.93 -15.94
CA ILE A 633 32.91 -2.92 -14.59
C ILE A 633 31.53 -2.27 -14.67
N GLY A 634 30.50 -2.92 -14.12
CA GLY A 634 29.11 -2.46 -14.22
C GLY A 634 28.31 -3.00 -15.41
N SER A 635 28.88 -3.89 -16.23
CA SER A 635 28.17 -4.66 -17.27
C SER A 635 27.13 -5.65 -16.73
N GLY A 636 27.11 -5.87 -15.40
CA GLY A 636 26.19 -6.81 -14.75
C GLY A 636 26.58 -8.29 -14.85
N GLN A 637 27.73 -8.59 -15.48
CA GLN A 637 28.27 -9.93 -15.54
C GLN A 637 28.71 -10.42 -14.15
N ILE A 638 28.37 -11.67 -13.84
CA ILE A 638 28.73 -12.32 -12.58
C ILE A 638 30.21 -12.67 -12.62
N LEU A 639 30.99 -12.28 -11.60
CA LEU A 639 32.42 -12.58 -11.51
C LEU A 639 32.71 -13.77 -10.60
N SER A 640 31.97 -13.89 -9.49
CA SER A 640 32.06 -15.04 -8.60
C SER A 640 30.68 -15.41 -8.05
N GLN A 641 30.48 -16.70 -7.77
CA GLN A 641 29.23 -17.23 -7.24
C GLN A 641 29.48 -18.40 -6.28
N ILE A 642 28.63 -18.52 -5.27
CA ILE A 642 28.61 -19.61 -4.29
C ILE A 642 27.18 -20.11 -4.10
N CYS A 643 27.03 -21.42 -4.08
CA CYS A 643 25.74 -22.08 -4.06
C CYS A 643 25.77 -23.27 -3.09
N VAL A 644 24.81 -23.35 -2.17
CA VAL A 644 24.73 -24.46 -1.21
C VAL A 644 23.31 -25.02 -1.11
N PRO A 645 23.16 -26.33 -0.88
CA PRO A 645 21.85 -26.97 -0.80
C PRO A 645 21.21 -26.73 0.57
N MET A 646 19.89 -26.54 0.57
CA MET A 646 19.05 -26.54 1.76
C MET A 646 18.45 -27.93 1.92
N VAL A 647 18.92 -28.69 2.91
CA VAL A 647 18.62 -30.12 3.07
C VAL A 647 17.74 -30.36 4.28
N ILE A 648 16.63 -31.07 4.07
CA ILE A 648 15.73 -31.55 5.12
C ILE A 648 15.56 -33.05 4.95
N ARG A 649 15.83 -33.84 6.01
CA ARG A 649 15.67 -35.31 6.00
C ARG A 649 16.33 -35.97 4.78
N ASN A 650 17.59 -35.60 4.47
CA ASN A 650 18.36 -36.05 3.31
C ASN A 650 17.76 -35.70 1.93
N LYS A 651 16.79 -34.79 1.86
CA LYS A 651 16.24 -34.27 0.60
C LYS A 651 16.58 -32.80 0.45
N VAL A 652 17.08 -32.41 -0.72
CA VAL A 652 17.25 -31.00 -1.08
C VAL A 652 15.86 -30.41 -1.32
N VAL A 653 15.45 -29.46 -0.48
CA VAL A 653 14.16 -28.76 -0.59
C VAL A 653 14.30 -27.40 -1.26
N GLY A 654 15.51 -26.86 -1.27
CA GLY A 654 15.85 -25.59 -1.88
C GLY A 654 17.35 -25.41 -1.98
N VAL A 655 17.76 -24.27 -2.53
CA VAL A 655 19.16 -23.89 -2.71
C VAL A 655 19.31 -22.44 -2.29
N LEU A 656 20.37 -22.16 -1.55
CA LEU A 656 20.80 -20.83 -1.19
C LEU A 656 21.92 -20.42 -2.16
N TYR A 657 21.67 -19.34 -2.89
CA TYR A 657 22.53 -18.83 -3.95
C TYR A 657 23.03 -17.44 -3.61
N HIS A 658 24.30 -17.18 -3.90
CA HIS A 658 24.93 -15.89 -3.70
C HIS A 658 25.94 -15.61 -4.80
N ASP A 659 26.08 -14.34 -5.16
CA ASP A 659 27.07 -13.93 -6.14
C ASP A 659 27.67 -12.54 -5.89
N ASN A 660 28.64 -12.21 -6.74
CA ASN A 660 29.35 -10.95 -6.75
C ASN A 660 29.73 -10.57 -8.18
N SER A 661 29.40 -9.35 -8.58
CA SER A 661 29.71 -8.77 -9.88
C SER A 661 30.91 -7.82 -9.86
N ILE A 662 31.49 -7.55 -8.68
CA ILE A 662 32.52 -6.52 -8.47
C ILE A 662 33.90 -7.13 -8.17
N PHE A 663 33.92 -8.25 -7.44
CA PHE A 663 35.15 -8.94 -7.02
C PHE A 663 35.15 -10.42 -7.45
N LEU A 664 36.28 -10.86 -8.01
CA LEU A 664 36.48 -12.21 -8.53
C LEU A 664 36.74 -13.25 -7.42
N ASN A 665 37.30 -12.82 -6.29
CA ASN A 665 37.76 -13.71 -5.21
C ASN A 665 36.93 -13.57 -3.92
N SER A 666 35.67 -13.17 -4.04
CA SER A 666 34.80 -12.91 -2.88
C SER A 666 34.54 -14.14 -2.01
N PHE A 667 34.48 -15.33 -2.61
CA PHE A 667 34.08 -16.56 -1.91
C PHE A 667 35.25 -17.55 -1.75
N LYS A 668 35.45 -18.05 -0.53
CA LYS A 668 36.45 -19.06 -0.14
C LYS A 668 35.78 -20.37 0.29
N GLU A 669 36.55 -21.46 0.33
CA GLU A 669 36.02 -22.77 0.81
C GLU A 669 35.52 -22.74 2.26
N ALA A 670 36.13 -21.89 3.12
CA ALA A 670 35.67 -21.70 4.49
C ALA A 670 34.24 -21.13 4.53
N ASP A 671 33.92 -20.20 3.63
CA ASP A 671 32.59 -19.59 3.53
C ASP A 671 31.55 -20.62 3.08
N MET A 672 31.92 -21.53 2.17
CA MET A 672 31.04 -22.63 1.75
C MET A 672 30.70 -23.60 2.87
N LYS A 673 31.67 -23.97 3.71
CA LYS A 673 31.40 -24.82 4.87
C LYS A 673 30.44 -24.15 5.85
N LEU A 674 30.70 -22.89 6.19
CA LEU A 674 29.87 -22.10 7.08
C LEU A 674 28.45 -21.91 6.54
N LEU A 675 28.35 -21.52 5.28
CA LEU A 675 27.07 -21.32 4.59
C LEU A 675 26.28 -22.63 4.48
N SER A 676 26.94 -23.78 4.31
CA SER A 676 26.28 -25.09 4.29
C SER A 676 25.64 -25.44 5.64
N TYR A 677 26.33 -25.18 6.76
CA TYR A 677 25.74 -25.37 8.09
C TYR A 677 24.56 -24.43 8.33
N PHE A 678 24.71 -23.16 7.95
CA PHE A 678 23.64 -22.18 8.03
C PHE A 678 22.43 -22.58 7.17
N ALA A 679 22.65 -23.01 5.93
CA ALA A 679 21.60 -23.44 5.00
C ALA A 679 20.80 -24.64 5.53
N ALA A 680 21.45 -25.58 6.22
CA ALA A 680 20.76 -26.68 6.89
C ALA A 680 19.82 -26.19 8.00
N GLN A 681 20.27 -25.26 8.85
CA GLN A 681 19.42 -24.64 9.89
C GLN A 681 18.29 -23.81 9.30
N ALA A 682 18.59 -23.05 8.25
CA ALA A 682 17.61 -22.25 7.50
C ALA A 682 16.52 -23.09 6.87
N ALA A 683 16.87 -24.27 6.33
CA ALA A 683 15.90 -25.21 5.79
C ALA A 683 14.91 -25.67 6.87
N ILE A 684 15.40 -26.05 8.04
CA ILE A 684 14.57 -26.50 9.18
C ILE A 684 13.65 -25.37 9.66
N ALA A 685 14.20 -24.16 9.84
CA ALA A 685 13.43 -23.01 10.30
C ALA A 685 12.29 -22.65 9.32
N LEU A 686 12.57 -22.65 8.01
CA LEU A 686 11.55 -22.39 6.98
C LEU A 686 10.46 -23.47 6.97
N ASP A 687 10.83 -24.75 7.06
CA ASP A 687 9.86 -25.85 7.14
C ASP A 687 8.94 -25.71 8.36
N HIS A 688 9.49 -25.31 9.52
CA HIS A 688 8.72 -25.01 10.71
C HIS A 688 7.78 -23.81 10.55
N ALA A 689 8.25 -22.70 9.95
CA ALA A 689 7.42 -21.52 9.72
C ALA A 689 6.24 -21.82 8.77
N VAL A 690 6.49 -22.57 7.70
CA VAL A 690 5.44 -23.02 6.76
C VAL A 690 4.45 -23.95 7.47
N ALA A 691 4.93 -24.94 8.23
CA ALA A 691 4.08 -25.85 8.97
C ALA A 691 3.20 -25.11 10.01
N TYR A 692 3.77 -24.14 10.73
CA TYR A 692 3.06 -23.34 11.72
C TYR A 692 1.94 -22.51 11.08
N THR A 693 2.22 -21.86 9.94
CA THR A 693 1.23 -21.08 9.19
C THR A 693 0.07 -21.95 8.72
N ASN A 694 0.36 -23.14 8.20
CA ASN A 694 -0.67 -24.12 7.81
C ASN A 694 -1.53 -24.56 9.00
N ILE A 695 -0.92 -24.85 10.15
CA ILE A 695 -1.63 -25.22 11.38
C ILE A 695 -2.54 -24.08 11.86
N GLN A 696 -2.10 -22.83 11.79
CA GLN A 696 -2.94 -21.68 12.15
C GLN A 696 -4.14 -21.53 11.22
N GLN A 697 -3.94 -21.64 9.91
CA GLN A 697 -5.04 -21.59 8.94
C GLN A 697 -6.05 -22.72 9.16
N LEU A 698 -5.57 -23.94 9.41
CA LEU A 698 -6.41 -25.09 9.75
C LEU A 698 -7.19 -24.85 11.05
N ASN A 699 -6.54 -24.36 12.11
CA ASN A 699 -7.19 -24.08 13.39
C ASN A 699 -8.24 -22.97 13.28
N HIS A 700 -7.97 -21.92 12.49
CA HIS A 700 -8.92 -20.85 12.26
C HIS A 700 -10.16 -21.36 11.54
N ARG A 701 -9.98 -22.14 10.46
CA ARG A 701 -11.07 -22.79 9.73
C ARG A 701 -11.89 -23.70 10.64
N LEU A 702 -11.22 -24.51 11.45
CA LEU A 702 -11.86 -25.47 12.37
C LEU A 702 -12.64 -24.76 13.49
N ASN A 703 -12.17 -23.60 13.96
CA ASN A 703 -12.90 -22.77 14.92
C ASN A 703 -14.15 -22.11 14.32
N GLN A 704 -14.06 -21.63 13.08
CA GLN A 704 -15.21 -21.08 12.35
C GLN A 704 -16.27 -22.15 12.08
N GLU A 705 -15.84 -23.34 11.66
CA GLU A 705 -16.72 -24.50 11.51
C GLU A 705 -17.39 -24.87 12.85
N LYS A 706 -16.62 -24.95 13.94
CA LYS A 706 -17.17 -25.22 15.29
C LYS A 706 -18.17 -24.18 15.76
N GLN A 707 -17.91 -22.90 15.52
CA GLN A 707 -18.81 -21.82 15.91
C GLN A 707 -20.12 -21.90 15.13
N TYR A 708 -20.04 -22.14 13.82
CA TYR A 708 -21.19 -22.35 12.97
C TYR A 708 -22.05 -23.55 13.41
N TYR A 709 -21.43 -24.69 13.73
CA TYR A 709 -22.16 -25.87 14.22
C TYR A 709 -22.75 -25.67 15.63
N LYS A 710 -22.09 -24.89 16.51
CA LYS A 710 -22.65 -24.53 17.82
C LYS A 710 -23.89 -23.64 17.68
N GLU A 711 -23.89 -22.71 16.74
CA GLU A 711 -25.03 -21.82 16.46
C GLU A 711 -26.23 -22.59 15.85
N GLN A 712 -26.00 -23.68 15.11
CA GLN A 712 -27.05 -24.53 14.55
C GLN A 712 -27.54 -25.67 15.46
N SER A 713 -26.82 -25.98 16.54
CA SER A 713 -27.08 -27.16 17.40
C SER A 713 -28.42 -27.10 18.18
N PHE A 714 -29.16 -25.98 18.12
CA PHE A 714 -30.46 -25.83 18.79
C PHE A 714 -31.67 -26.36 18.00
N GLU A 715 -31.52 -26.87 16.78
CA GLU A 715 -32.65 -27.38 15.97
C GLU A 715 -32.33 -28.70 15.25
N ASN A 716 -32.17 -29.79 16.00
CA ASN A 716 -32.22 -31.15 15.42
C ASN A 716 -33.69 -31.58 15.24
N ILE A 717 -34.23 -31.34 14.04
CA ILE A 717 -35.56 -31.78 13.56
C ILE A 717 -35.33 -32.88 12.52
N ASP A 718 -36.00 -34.02 12.69
CA ASP A 718 -35.75 -35.28 12.00
C ASP A 718 -36.80 -35.54 10.89
N PHE A 719 -36.55 -36.47 9.95
CA PHE A 719 -37.49 -36.77 8.85
C PHE A 719 -38.89 -37.23 9.33
N LYS A 720 -39.00 -37.67 10.59
CA LYS A 720 -40.25 -38.06 11.25
C LYS A 720 -41.19 -36.89 11.56
N ASP A 721 -40.76 -35.65 11.33
CA ASP A 721 -41.48 -34.44 11.73
C ASP A 721 -42.43 -33.87 10.65
N ILE A 722 -42.43 -34.41 9.42
CA ILE A 722 -43.47 -34.09 8.42
C ILE A 722 -44.72 -34.95 8.70
N ILE A 723 -45.75 -34.33 9.26
CA ILE A 723 -46.98 -35.00 9.68
C ILE A 723 -48.09 -34.81 8.65
N GLY A 724 -48.66 -35.92 8.18
CA GLY A 724 -49.85 -35.94 7.35
C GLY A 724 -50.14 -37.31 6.73
N LYS A 725 -51.39 -37.52 6.35
CA LYS A 725 -51.93 -38.73 5.69
C LYS A 725 -52.72 -38.42 4.41
N SER A 726 -52.90 -37.15 4.07
CA SER A 726 -53.61 -36.72 2.86
C SER A 726 -52.92 -37.21 1.58
N GLN A 727 -53.69 -37.39 0.50
CA GLN A 727 -53.12 -37.80 -0.78
C GLN A 727 -52.13 -36.77 -1.34
N SER A 728 -52.29 -35.49 -0.99
CA SER A 728 -51.42 -34.41 -1.43
C SER A 728 -50.06 -34.43 -0.73
N ILE A 729 -49.99 -34.75 0.57
CA ILE A 729 -48.71 -34.92 1.28
C ILE A 729 -47.98 -36.21 0.86
N LEU A 730 -48.72 -37.30 0.59
CA LEU A 730 -48.13 -38.55 0.07
C LEU A 730 -47.45 -38.36 -1.28
N LYS A 731 -48.02 -37.53 -2.17
CA LYS A 731 -47.38 -37.13 -3.43
C LYS A 731 -46.08 -36.36 -3.22
N ILE A 732 -46.01 -35.51 -2.19
CA ILE A 732 -44.77 -34.81 -1.84
C ILE A 732 -43.71 -35.80 -1.37
N PHE A 733 -44.06 -36.76 -0.51
CA PHE A 733 -43.11 -37.80 -0.08
C PHE A 733 -42.58 -38.63 -1.25
N ALA A 734 -43.43 -38.96 -2.23
CA ALA A 734 -42.99 -39.64 -3.44
C ALA A 734 -41.99 -38.79 -4.25
N LYS A 735 -42.28 -37.49 -4.42
CA LYS A 735 -41.37 -36.54 -5.09
C LYS A 735 -40.05 -36.35 -4.35
N ILE A 736 -40.06 -36.26 -3.02
CA ILE A 736 -38.85 -36.17 -2.19
C ILE A 736 -37.98 -37.40 -2.42
N LYS A 737 -38.55 -38.61 -2.30
CA LYS A 737 -37.82 -39.86 -2.52
C LYS A 737 -37.23 -39.94 -3.93
N GLN A 738 -37.96 -39.46 -4.94
CA GLN A 738 -37.51 -39.47 -6.33
C GLN A 738 -36.26 -38.60 -6.57
N VAL A 739 -36.16 -37.44 -5.90
CA VAL A 739 -35.11 -36.45 -6.17
C VAL A 739 -34.02 -36.40 -5.09
N ALA A 740 -34.23 -37.02 -3.92
CA ALA A 740 -33.32 -36.97 -2.79
C ALA A 740 -31.91 -37.47 -3.13
N ASP A 741 -31.80 -38.58 -3.86
CA ASP A 741 -30.51 -39.18 -4.25
C ASP A 741 -29.80 -38.43 -5.39
N THR A 742 -30.43 -37.39 -5.96
CA THR A 742 -29.87 -36.60 -7.05
C THR A 742 -29.19 -35.33 -6.55
N GLY A 743 -28.14 -34.88 -7.26
CA GLY A 743 -27.48 -33.59 -7.02
C GLY A 743 -28.23 -32.38 -7.60
N THR A 744 -29.42 -32.59 -8.15
CA THR A 744 -30.19 -31.58 -8.90
C THR A 744 -30.76 -30.49 -8.00
N THR A 745 -30.89 -29.27 -8.54
CA THR A 745 -31.56 -28.14 -7.89
C THR A 745 -33.06 -28.40 -7.73
N VAL A 746 -33.58 -28.18 -6.52
CA VAL A 746 -35.01 -28.36 -6.21
C VAL A 746 -35.63 -27.01 -5.85
N LEU A 747 -36.77 -26.67 -6.47
CA LEU A 747 -37.55 -25.47 -6.17
C LEU A 747 -38.83 -25.84 -5.42
N ILE A 748 -38.97 -25.35 -4.19
CA ILE A 748 -40.13 -25.61 -3.33
C ILE A 748 -41.09 -24.41 -3.41
N LEU A 749 -42.28 -24.65 -3.92
CA LEU A 749 -43.33 -23.64 -4.08
C LEU A 749 -44.42 -23.85 -3.04
N GLY A 750 -44.94 -22.78 -2.45
CA GLY A 750 -46.08 -22.87 -1.54
C GLY A 750 -46.20 -21.64 -0.66
N GLU A 751 -47.39 -21.42 -0.11
CA GLU A 751 -47.68 -20.26 0.74
C GLU A 751 -46.78 -20.19 1.98
N THR A 752 -46.75 -19.02 2.63
CA THR A 752 -46.07 -18.88 3.91
C THR A 752 -46.72 -19.81 4.94
N GLY A 753 -45.90 -20.50 5.74
CA GLY A 753 -46.38 -21.33 6.84
C GLY A 753 -46.85 -22.74 6.47
N VAL A 754 -46.65 -23.23 5.24
CA VAL A 754 -47.01 -24.62 4.85
C VAL A 754 -45.97 -25.69 5.22
N GLY A 755 -44.79 -25.28 5.70
CA GLY A 755 -43.69 -26.20 6.07
C GLY A 755 -42.62 -26.43 4.99
N LYS A 756 -42.34 -25.44 4.13
CA LYS A 756 -41.33 -25.55 3.04
C LYS A 756 -39.93 -25.94 3.54
N GLU A 757 -39.52 -25.43 4.70
CA GLU A 757 -38.24 -25.78 5.32
C GLU A 757 -38.14 -27.26 5.71
N LEU A 758 -39.22 -27.85 6.23
CA LEU A 758 -39.25 -29.27 6.58
C LEU A 758 -39.06 -30.15 5.33
N VAL A 759 -39.65 -29.74 4.19
CA VAL A 759 -39.44 -30.39 2.90
C VAL A 759 -37.97 -30.28 2.45
N ALA A 760 -37.33 -29.12 2.61
CA ALA A 760 -35.92 -28.93 2.29
C ALA A 760 -34.98 -29.79 3.15
N ARG A 761 -35.25 -29.87 4.46
CA ARG A 761 -34.50 -30.74 5.39
C ARG A 761 -34.70 -32.21 5.06
N ALA A 762 -35.93 -32.63 4.75
CA ALA A 762 -36.23 -33.98 4.33
C ALA A 762 -35.45 -34.40 3.06
N LEU A 763 -35.34 -33.49 2.08
CA LEU A 763 -34.54 -33.69 0.87
C LEU A 763 -33.04 -33.84 1.15
N HIS A 764 -32.52 -33.13 2.15
CA HIS A 764 -31.12 -33.25 2.58
C HIS A 764 -30.86 -34.58 3.32
N ASN A 765 -31.69 -34.91 4.30
CA ASN A 765 -31.53 -36.09 5.15
C ASN A 765 -31.63 -37.41 4.37
N GLN A 766 -32.39 -37.41 3.27
CA GLN A 766 -32.51 -38.58 2.38
C GLN A 766 -31.48 -38.61 1.25
N SER A 767 -30.58 -37.63 1.15
CA SER A 767 -29.61 -37.55 0.07
C SER A 767 -28.28 -38.25 0.38
N CYS A 768 -27.44 -38.40 -0.65
CA CYS A 768 -26.03 -38.79 -0.49
C CYS A 768 -25.20 -37.79 0.35
N ARG A 769 -25.71 -36.56 0.56
CA ARG A 769 -25.07 -35.51 1.36
C ARG A 769 -25.63 -35.41 2.79
N ARG A 770 -26.39 -36.40 3.28
CA ARG A 770 -27.00 -36.40 4.62
C ARG A 770 -26.04 -36.23 5.82
N ASN A 771 -24.76 -36.57 5.63
CA ASN A 771 -23.70 -36.42 6.65
C ASN A 771 -22.85 -35.15 6.43
N GLN A 772 -23.21 -34.31 5.46
CA GLN A 772 -22.51 -33.09 5.07
C GLN A 772 -23.31 -31.87 5.59
N PRO A 773 -22.72 -30.66 5.63
CA PRO A 773 -23.41 -29.49 6.18
C PRO A 773 -24.72 -29.15 5.45
N PHE A 774 -25.73 -28.73 6.21
CA PHE A 774 -26.98 -28.13 5.72
C PHE A 774 -27.00 -26.63 6.08
N ILE A 775 -26.63 -25.80 5.11
CA ILE A 775 -26.53 -24.35 5.29
C ILE A 775 -27.85 -23.70 4.91
N LYS A 776 -28.51 -23.00 5.84
CA LYS A 776 -29.77 -22.28 5.61
C LYS A 776 -29.55 -20.77 5.55
N VAL A 777 -30.21 -20.11 4.60
CA VAL A 777 -30.23 -18.65 4.46
C VAL A 777 -31.66 -18.19 4.19
N LEU A 778 -32.10 -17.17 4.92
CA LEU A 778 -33.38 -16.48 4.70
C LEU A 778 -33.10 -15.21 3.88
N CYS A 779 -33.47 -15.20 2.61
CA CYS A 779 -33.10 -14.13 1.69
C CYS A 779 -33.78 -12.78 1.99
N ASN A 780 -34.92 -12.79 2.69
CA ASN A 780 -35.68 -11.60 3.04
C ASN A 780 -35.29 -10.95 4.40
N ALA A 781 -34.41 -11.60 5.17
CA ALA A 781 -34.07 -11.16 6.53
C ALA A 781 -32.93 -10.13 6.58
N LEU A 782 -32.27 -9.86 5.45
CA LEU A 782 -31.06 -9.03 5.38
C LEU A 782 -31.24 -7.89 4.37
N PRO A 783 -30.71 -6.68 4.65
CA PRO A 783 -30.54 -5.61 3.67
C PRO A 783 -29.76 -6.06 2.43
N GLU A 784 -30.02 -5.42 1.28
CA GLU A 784 -29.45 -5.80 -0.03
C GLU A 784 -27.92 -5.89 -0.05
N THR A 785 -27.24 -5.01 0.68
CA THR A 785 -25.77 -4.99 0.78
C THR A 785 -25.23 -6.11 1.67
N LEU A 786 -26.00 -6.56 2.67
CA LEU A 786 -25.59 -7.59 3.61
C LEU A 786 -25.85 -9.00 3.08
N ILE A 787 -26.87 -9.21 2.25
CA ILE A 787 -27.14 -10.53 1.66
C ILE A 787 -26.01 -10.98 0.70
N ALA A 788 -25.40 -10.06 -0.04
CA ALA A 788 -24.25 -10.35 -0.88
C ALA A 788 -23.03 -10.76 -0.01
N SER A 789 -22.73 -9.97 1.01
CA SER A 789 -21.66 -10.27 1.98
C SER A 789 -21.88 -11.60 2.71
N GLU A 790 -23.12 -11.95 3.03
CA GLU A 790 -23.47 -13.20 3.69
C GLU A 790 -23.27 -14.39 2.73
N LEU A 791 -23.77 -14.32 1.49
CA LEU A 791 -23.69 -15.42 0.53
C LEU A 791 -22.28 -15.67 0.01
N PHE A 792 -21.58 -14.60 -0.41
CA PHE A 792 -20.26 -14.67 -1.07
C PHE A 792 -19.09 -14.52 -0.08
N GLY A 793 -19.32 -13.94 1.09
CA GLY A 793 -18.25 -13.54 2.00
C GLY A 793 -17.65 -12.19 1.61
N HIS A 794 -16.79 -11.64 2.45
CA HIS A 794 -16.09 -10.38 2.18
C HIS A 794 -14.66 -10.38 2.68
N GLU A 795 -13.80 -9.65 1.97
CA GLU A 795 -12.45 -9.34 2.43
C GLU A 795 -12.44 -8.14 3.39
N LYS A 796 -11.34 -7.98 4.13
CA LYS A 796 -11.20 -6.85 5.07
C LYS A 796 -11.25 -5.52 4.31
N GLY A 797 -12.10 -4.60 4.75
CA GLY A 797 -12.25 -3.28 4.13
C GLY A 797 -13.16 -3.24 2.91
N ALA A 798 -13.91 -4.30 2.60
CA ALA A 798 -14.84 -4.34 1.48
C ALA A 798 -16.00 -3.31 1.58
N PHE A 799 -16.37 -2.91 2.80
CA PHE A 799 -17.36 -1.85 3.08
C PHE A 799 -17.15 -1.24 4.48
N THR A 800 -17.79 -0.10 4.77
CA THR A 800 -17.71 0.58 6.08
C THR A 800 -18.17 -0.34 7.22
N GLY A 801 -17.27 -0.64 8.16
CA GLY A 801 -17.52 -1.57 9.28
C GLY A 801 -16.98 -3.00 9.09
N SER A 802 -16.40 -3.35 7.95
CA SER A 802 -15.77 -4.66 7.70
C SER A 802 -14.33 -4.75 8.25
N ALA A 803 -14.19 -4.76 9.58
CA ALA A 803 -12.89 -4.81 10.26
C ALA A 803 -12.14 -6.15 10.07
N GLN A 804 -12.86 -7.22 9.76
CA GLN A 804 -12.33 -8.58 9.61
C GLN A 804 -12.91 -9.26 8.37
N ARG A 805 -12.15 -10.18 7.77
CA ARG A 805 -12.62 -11.04 6.68
C ARG A 805 -13.71 -12.00 7.19
N ARG A 806 -14.73 -12.26 6.36
CA ARG A 806 -15.79 -13.23 6.67
C ARG A 806 -16.00 -14.22 5.53
N ILE A 807 -16.12 -15.50 5.89
CA ILE A 807 -16.44 -16.60 4.98
C ILE A 807 -17.93 -16.57 4.61
N GLY A 808 -18.22 -16.73 3.33
CA GLY A 808 -19.59 -16.73 2.79
C GLY A 808 -20.31 -18.07 2.90
N ARG A 809 -21.64 -18.05 2.77
CA ARG A 809 -22.49 -19.24 2.84
C ARG A 809 -22.24 -20.24 1.70
N PHE A 810 -21.80 -19.80 0.51
CA PHE A 810 -21.38 -20.72 -0.55
C PHE A 810 -20.14 -21.52 -0.17
N GLU A 811 -19.16 -20.89 0.49
CA GLU A 811 -17.95 -21.54 0.95
C GLU A 811 -18.24 -22.54 2.08
N LEU A 812 -19.11 -22.16 3.03
CA LEU A 812 -19.55 -23.04 4.12
C LEU A 812 -20.37 -24.25 3.61
N ALA A 813 -21.06 -24.11 2.48
CA ALA A 813 -21.87 -25.16 1.88
C ALA A 813 -21.06 -26.15 1.03
N ASP A 814 -19.73 -25.98 0.90
CA ASP A 814 -18.91 -26.87 0.08
C ASP A 814 -19.10 -28.34 0.48
N ARG A 815 -19.33 -29.20 -0.51
CA ARG A 815 -19.71 -30.62 -0.39
C ARG A 815 -21.04 -30.89 0.33
N GLY A 816 -21.71 -29.86 0.83
CA GLY A 816 -22.97 -29.90 1.55
C GLY A 816 -24.19 -29.51 0.71
N THR A 817 -25.23 -29.03 1.41
CA THR A 817 -26.48 -28.54 0.81
C THR A 817 -26.73 -27.10 1.27
N LEU A 818 -27.00 -26.20 0.33
CA LEU A 818 -27.41 -24.83 0.59
C LEU A 818 -28.92 -24.71 0.37
N PHE A 819 -29.64 -24.25 1.40
CA PHE A 819 -31.07 -23.95 1.36
C PHE A 819 -31.29 -22.44 1.39
N LEU A 820 -31.85 -21.91 0.31
CA LEU A 820 -32.24 -20.50 0.18
C LEU A 820 -33.76 -20.37 0.29
N ASP A 821 -34.23 -19.84 1.42
CA ASP A 821 -35.66 -19.58 1.64
C ASP A 821 -36.03 -18.15 1.20
N GLU A 822 -37.22 -18.02 0.64
CA GLU A 822 -37.72 -16.82 -0.03
C GLU A 822 -36.81 -16.29 -1.14
N ILE A 823 -36.38 -17.18 -2.05
CA ILE A 823 -35.50 -16.84 -3.19
C ILE A 823 -36.08 -15.74 -4.11
N GLY A 824 -37.41 -15.58 -4.15
CA GLY A 824 -38.10 -14.56 -4.93
C GLY A 824 -37.90 -13.12 -4.44
N ASP A 825 -37.17 -12.93 -3.33
CA ASP A 825 -36.78 -11.64 -2.75
C ASP A 825 -35.31 -11.25 -3.04
N LEU A 826 -34.56 -12.03 -3.82
CA LEU A 826 -33.17 -11.72 -4.09
C LEU A 826 -32.98 -10.42 -4.91
N PRO A 827 -32.06 -9.53 -4.52
CA PRO A 827 -31.67 -8.37 -5.32
C PRO A 827 -31.05 -8.77 -6.68
N PRO A 828 -31.19 -7.94 -7.74
CA PRO A 828 -30.68 -8.25 -9.09
C PRO A 828 -29.18 -8.60 -9.15
N ASP A 829 -28.35 -7.92 -8.36
CA ASP A 829 -26.89 -8.15 -8.35
C ASP A 829 -26.56 -9.54 -7.77
N VAL A 830 -27.27 -9.94 -6.73
CA VAL A 830 -27.14 -11.26 -6.11
C VAL A 830 -27.66 -12.36 -7.03
N GLN A 831 -28.73 -12.09 -7.79
CA GLN A 831 -29.23 -13.02 -8.82
C GLN A 831 -28.16 -13.33 -9.87
N THR A 832 -27.40 -12.31 -10.29
CA THR A 832 -26.30 -12.47 -11.25
C THR A 832 -25.16 -13.30 -10.67
N GLY A 833 -24.71 -12.99 -9.45
CA GLY A 833 -23.68 -13.79 -8.78
C GLY A 833 -24.11 -15.24 -8.55
N LEU A 834 -25.35 -15.48 -8.10
CA LEU A 834 -25.89 -16.83 -7.90
C LEU A 834 -25.93 -17.62 -9.21
N LEU A 835 -26.29 -16.97 -10.32
CA LEU A 835 -26.26 -17.58 -11.65
C LEU A 835 -24.84 -18.04 -12.02
N HIS A 836 -23.83 -17.21 -11.77
CA HIS A 836 -22.43 -17.56 -12.02
C HIS A 836 -21.99 -18.75 -11.16
N VAL A 837 -22.23 -18.72 -9.85
CA VAL A 837 -21.83 -19.83 -8.96
C VAL A 837 -22.49 -21.15 -9.36
N LEU A 838 -23.76 -21.12 -9.79
CA LEU A 838 -24.45 -22.31 -10.27
C LEU A 838 -23.88 -22.87 -11.58
N GLN A 839 -23.24 -22.03 -12.39
CA GLN A 839 -22.65 -22.40 -13.68
C GLN A 839 -21.22 -22.90 -13.54
N SER A 840 -20.35 -22.09 -12.93
CA SER A 840 -18.91 -22.35 -12.84
C SER A 840 -18.52 -23.14 -11.61
N LYS A 841 -19.38 -23.19 -10.57
CA LYS A 841 -19.03 -23.60 -9.20
C LYS A 841 -17.96 -22.70 -8.57
N GLU A 842 -17.76 -21.52 -9.13
CA GLU A 842 -16.72 -20.57 -8.74
C GLU A 842 -17.33 -19.20 -8.42
N PHE A 843 -16.76 -18.51 -7.44
CA PHE A 843 -17.18 -17.17 -7.03
C PHE A 843 -16.03 -16.42 -6.36
N GLU A 844 -16.21 -15.12 -6.19
CA GLU A 844 -15.26 -14.24 -5.49
C GLU A 844 -15.94 -13.64 -4.25
N ARG A 845 -15.14 -13.34 -3.22
CA ARG A 845 -15.64 -12.58 -2.06
C ARG A 845 -15.85 -11.13 -2.44
N VAL A 846 -16.80 -10.46 -1.79
CA VAL A 846 -17.00 -9.02 -1.97
C VAL A 846 -15.71 -8.28 -1.60
N GLY A 847 -15.19 -7.48 -2.54
CA GLY A 847 -13.94 -6.72 -2.39
C GLY A 847 -12.66 -7.54 -2.55
N GLY A 848 -12.74 -8.82 -2.93
CA GLY A 848 -11.58 -9.68 -3.19
C GLY A 848 -11.50 -10.12 -4.65
N SER A 849 -10.30 -10.49 -5.09
CA SER A 849 -10.02 -11.03 -6.44
C SER A 849 -9.69 -12.54 -6.43
N GLN A 850 -9.80 -13.19 -5.27
CA GLN A 850 -9.55 -14.62 -5.15
C GLN A 850 -10.76 -15.42 -5.62
N THR A 851 -10.61 -16.16 -6.72
CA THR A 851 -11.60 -17.14 -7.16
C THR A 851 -11.64 -18.36 -6.23
N ILE A 852 -12.83 -18.69 -5.72
CA ILE A 852 -13.09 -19.78 -4.79
C ILE A 852 -14.04 -20.77 -5.46
N ARG A 853 -13.71 -22.05 -5.38
CA ARG A 853 -14.55 -23.14 -5.90
C ARG A 853 -15.31 -23.82 -4.77
N SER A 854 -16.63 -24.00 -4.94
CA SER A 854 -17.49 -24.71 -3.98
C SER A 854 -18.51 -25.60 -4.69
N ASP A 855 -18.55 -26.88 -4.33
CA ASP A 855 -19.51 -27.86 -4.83
C ASP A 855 -20.64 -28.12 -3.82
N PHE A 856 -21.69 -27.29 -3.89
CA PHE A 856 -22.91 -27.46 -3.09
C PHE A 856 -24.11 -27.92 -3.95
N ARG A 857 -25.06 -28.59 -3.29
CA ARG A 857 -26.41 -28.87 -3.81
C ARG A 857 -27.31 -27.73 -3.41
N LEU A 858 -28.07 -27.17 -4.35
CA LEU A 858 -28.98 -26.07 -4.08
C LEU A 858 -30.42 -26.56 -3.89
N ILE A 859 -31.06 -26.12 -2.80
CA ILE A 859 -32.51 -26.22 -2.60
C ILE A 859 -33.03 -24.80 -2.40
N THR A 860 -34.09 -24.41 -3.09
CA THR A 860 -34.69 -23.09 -2.94
C THR A 860 -36.16 -23.19 -2.58
N ALA A 861 -36.69 -22.18 -1.89
CA ALA A 861 -38.11 -22.08 -1.57
C ALA A 861 -38.62 -20.66 -1.81
N THR A 862 -39.90 -20.53 -2.18
CA THR A 862 -40.58 -19.23 -2.20
C THR A 862 -42.10 -19.37 -2.07
N ASN A 863 -42.73 -18.31 -1.55
CA ASN A 863 -44.17 -18.10 -1.65
C ASN A 863 -44.61 -17.25 -2.86
N ARG A 864 -43.67 -16.65 -3.61
CA ARG A 864 -43.97 -15.75 -4.72
C ARG A 864 -44.15 -16.48 -6.04
N ASN A 865 -44.92 -15.85 -6.93
CA ASN A 865 -44.99 -16.26 -8.32
C ASN A 865 -43.74 -15.75 -9.08
N ILE A 866 -42.70 -16.59 -9.17
CA ILE A 866 -41.45 -16.23 -9.86
C ILE A 866 -41.70 -15.96 -11.36
N GLU A 867 -42.63 -16.66 -12.00
CA GLU A 867 -42.96 -16.43 -13.42
C GLU A 867 -43.53 -15.03 -13.66
N GLU A 868 -44.35 -14.54 -12.74
CA GLU A 868 -44.80 -13.16 -12.76
C GLU A 868 -43.67 -12.16 -12.48
N ALA A 869 -42.78 -12.47 -11.53
CA ALA A 869 -41.60 -11.64 -11.28
C ALA A 869 -40.65 -11.56 -12.49
N VAL A 870 -40.54 -12.64 -13.27
CA VAL A 870 -39.80 -12.66 -14.54
C VAL A 870 -40.47 -11.79 -15.59
N ARG A 871 -41.80 -11.90 -15.76
CA ARG A 871 -42.57 -11.03 -16.69
C ARG A 871 -42.41 -9.55 -16.34
N ASN A 872 -42.33 -9.23 -15.05
CA ASN A 872 -42.15 -7.88 -14.54
C ASN A 872 -40.67 -7.43 -14.45
N LYS A 873 -39.72 -8.20 -15.01
CA LYS A 873 -38.26 -7.93 -14.98
C LYS A 873 -37.65 -7.78 -13.57
N LYS A 874 -38.34 -8.25 -12.52
CA LYS A 874 -37.83 -8.26 -11.13
C LYS A 874 -36.97 -9.50 -10.83
N PHE A 875 -37.12 -10.55 -11.63
CA PHE A 875 -36.34 -11.77 -11.52
C PHE A 875 -35.80 -12.19 -12.89
N ARG A 876 -34.56 -12.66 -12.97
CA ARG A 876 -33.96 -13.03 -14.25
C ARG A 876 -34.51 -14.37 -14.76
N SER A 877 -34.81 -14.42 -16.06
CA SER A 877 -35.34 -15.62 -16.71
C SER A 877 -34.32 -16.78 -16.74
N ASP A 878 -33.06 -16.48 -17.00
CA ASP A 878 -31.95 -17.46 -17.03
C ASP A 878 -31.73 -18.16 -15.68
N LEU A 879 -31.78 -17.40 -14.58
CA LEU A 879 -31.72 -17.94 -13.22
C LEU A 879 -32.96 -18.78 -12.91
N TYR A 880 -34.16 -18.31 -13.26
CA TYR A 880 -35.41 -19.05 -13.03
C TYR A 880 -35.35 -20.46 -13.65
N TYR A 881 -34.91 -20.60 -14.90
CA TYR A 881 -34.81 -21.92 -15.54
C TYR A 881 -33.78 -22.85 -14.87
N ARG A 882 -32.72 -22.32 -14.25
CA ARG A 882 -31.75 -23.12 -13.47
C ARG A 882 -32.23 -23.48 -12.07
N LEU A 883 -33.17 -22.73 -11.52
CA LEU A 883 -33.80 -23.04 -10.24
C LEU A 883 -34.97 -24.01 -10.42
N ASN A 884 -35.79 -23.82 -11.46
CA ASN A 884 -36.99 -24.62 -11.72
C ASN A 884 -36.69 -25.96 -12.44
N VAL A 885 -35.67 -26.69 -11.97
CA VAL A 885 -35.30 -27.99 -12.56
C VAL A 885 -36.21 -29.10 -12.02
N PHE A 886 -36.51 -29.07 -10.72
CA PHE A 886 -37.45 -30.01 -10.09
C PHE A 886 -38.39 -29.28 -9.11
N PRO A 887 -39.58 -28.85 -9.55
CA PRO A 887 -40.53 -28.15 -8.69
C PRO A 887 -41.34 -29.09 -7.78
N ILE A 888 -41.38 -28.76 -6.49
CA ILE A 888 -42.21 -29.39 -5.47
C ILE A 888 -43.18 -28.36 -4.93
N TYR A 889 -44.47 -28.54 -5.23
CA TYR A 889 -45.54 -27.71 -4.69
C TYR A 889 -46.02 -28.27 -3.34
N VAL A 890 -46.02 -27.42 -2.31
CA VAL A 890 -46.52 -27.72 -0.97
C VAL A 890 -47.90 -27.07 -0.81
N PRO A 891 -48.98 -27.86 -0.74
CA PRO A 891 -50.34 -27.35 -0.71
C PRO A 891 -50.63 -26.63 0.61
N ALA A 892 -51.50 -25.63 0.51
CA ALA A 892 -52.03 -24.92 1.67
C ALA A 892 -52.80 -25.89 2.58
N LEU A 893 -52.88 -25.58 3.88
CA LEU A 893 -53.50 -26.45 4.87
C LEU A 893 -54.99 -26.71 4.55
N ARG A 894 -55.68 -25.72 3.99
CA ARG A 894 -57.08 -25.82 3.53
C ARG A 894 -57.31 -26.85 2.40
N GLU A 895 -56.27 -27.21 1.67
CA GLU A 895 -56.29 -28.21 0.58
C GLU A 895 -55.97 -29.62 1.08
N ARG A 896 -55.61 -29.77 2.36
CA ARG A 896 -55.28 -31.04 3.03
C ARG A 896 -55.93 -31.12 4.41
N LYS A 897 -57.25 -30.93 4.46
CA LYS A 897 -58.01 -30.88 5.72
C LYS A 897 -57.91 -32.18 6.52
N GLU A 898 -57.65 -33.32 5.90
CA GLU A 898 -57.49 -34.60 6.61
C GLU A 898 -56.26 -34.64 7.53
N ASP A 899 -55.30 -33.72 7.32
CA ASP A 899 -54.08 -33.60 8.11
C ASP A 899 -54.26 -32.71 9.35
N ILE A 900 -55.26 -31.83 9.36
CA ILE A 900 -55.51 -30.87 10.46
C ILE A 900 -55.64 -31.59 11.81
N PRO A 901 -56.41 -32.70 11.95
CA PRO A 901 -56.50 -33.39 13.23
C PRO A 901 -55.15 -33.93 13.73
N LEU A 902 -54.33 -34.47 12.83
CA LEU A 902 -53.02 -35.03 13.21
C LEU A 902 -52.07 -33.92 13.65
N LEU A 903 -52.03 -32.81 12.92
CA LEU A 903 -51.22 -31.63 13.24
C LEU A 903 -51.66 -30.98 14.55
N ALA A 904 -52.98 -30.79 14.74
CA ALA A 904 -53.54 -30.24 15.96
C ALA A 904 -53.18 -31.10 17.18
N TYR A 905 -53.32 -32.43 17.09
CA TYR A 905 -52.92 -33.34 18.16
C TYR A 905 -51.41 -33.31 18.45
N HIS A 906 -50.59 -33.18 17.42
CA HIS A 906 -49.15 -33.09 17.57
C HIS A 906 -48.73 -31.84 18.37
N PHE A 907 -49.16 -30.65 17.93
CA PHE A 907 -48.89 -29.41 18.63
C PHE A 907 -49.50 -29.39 20.03
N PHE A 908 -50.71 -29.91 20.18
CA PHE A 908 -51.37 -30.02 21.48
C PHE A 908 -50.53 -30.83 22.47
N LYS A 909 -49.95 -31.96 22.07
CA LYS A 909 -49.06 -32.75 22.92
C LYS A 909 -47.78 -31.99 23.29
N ILE A 910 -47.16 -31.32 22.32
CA ILE A 910 -45.93 -30.54 22.54
C ILE A 910 -46.17 -29.43 23.56
N PHE A 911 -47.19 -28.59 23.34
CA PHE A 911 -47.45 -27.43 24.20
C PHE A 911 -48.01 -27.83 25.57
N SER A 912 -48.86 -28.86 25.64
CA SER A 912 -49.35 -29.38 26.92
C SER A 912 -48.22 -29.90 27.80
N ALA A 913 -47.30 -30.68 27.23
CA ALA A 913 -46.13 -31.19 27.95
C ALA A 913 -45.16 -30.07 28.35
N ARG A 914 -44.86 -29.14 27.43
CA ARG A 914 -43.97 -27.99 27.69
C ARG A 914 -44.49 -27.08 28.81
N MET A 915 -45.81 -26.90 28.90
CA MET A 915 -46.45 -26.03 29.89
C MET A 915 -46.92 -26.78 31.15
N GLY A 916 -46.65 -28.08 31.26
CA GLY A 916 -47.03 -28.89 32.43
C GLY A 916 -48.55 -28.99 32.67
N LYS A 917 -49.38 -28.76 31.64
CA LYS A 917 -50.83 -28.84 31.73
C LYS A 917 -51.32 -30.20 31.22
N SER A 918 -52.25 -30.82 31.95
CA SER A 918 -52.90 -32.07 31.55
C SER A 918 -54.34 -31.79 31.15
N PHE A 919 -54.73 -32.22 29.95
CA PHE A 919 -56.12 -32.17 29.47
C PHE A 919 -56.58 -33.58 29.09
N GLU A 920 -57.90 -33.82 29.10
CA GLU A 920 -58.49 -35.10 28.67
C GLU A 920 -58.39 -35.35 27.15
N GLY A 921 -57.96 -34.34 26.39
CA GLY A 921 -57.79 -34.39 24.94
C GLY A 921 -58.48 -33.23 24.22
N ILE A 922 -58.47 -33.27 22.89
CA ILE A 922 -59.22 -32.30 22.07
C ILE A 922 -60.61 -32.88 21.84
N SER A 923 -61.65 -32.23 22.38
CA SER A 923 -63.03 -32.69 22.17
C SER A 923 -63.44 -32.62 20.70
N GLN A 924 -64.39 -33.45 20.27
CA GLN A 924 -64.86 -33.46 18.88
C GLN A 924 -65.41 -32.10 18.44
N LYS A 925 -66.04 -31.37 19.36
CA LYS A 925 -66.55 -30.01 19.12
C LYS A 925 -65.43 -29.06 18.74
N GLU A 926 -64.33 -29.08 19.49
CA GLU A 926 -63.18 -28.21 19.24
C GLU A 926 -62.38 -28.65 18.01
N MET A 927 -62.28 -29.96 17.76
CA MET A 927 -61.67 -30.49 16.54
C MET A 927 -62.44 -30.10 15.27
N ASN A 928 -63.78 -30.06 15.35
CA ASN A 928 -64.62 -29.61 14.24
C ASN A 928 -64.38 -28.12 13.93
N LYS A 929 -64.22 -27.25 14.95
CA LYS A 929 -63.84 -25.84 14.74
C LYS A 929 -62.53 -25.73 13.97
N LEU A 930 -61.50 -26.47 14.39
CA LEU A 930 -60.20 -26.47 13.74
C LEU A 930 -60.27 -26.96 12.28
N THR A 931 -61.11 -27.95 11.99
CA THR A 931 -61.21 -28.54 10.64
C THR A 931 -62.01 -27.66 9.67
N GLN A 932 -62.95 -26.85 10.18
CA GLN A 932 -63.80 -25.98 9.37
C GLN A 932 -63.14 -24.63 9.01
N HIS A 933 -62.13 -24.19 9.76
CA HIS A 933 -61.41 -22.94 9.52
C HIS A 933 -60.60 -22.98 8.20
N SER A 934 -60.40 -21.80 7.59
CA SER A 934 -59.74 -21.64 6.28
C SER A 934 -58.21 -21.57 6.35
N TRP A 935 -57.64 -21.31 7.54
CA TRP A 935 -56.20 -21.29 7.82
C TRP A 935 -55.35 -20.45 6.85
N PRO A 936 -55.60 -19.13 6.73
CA PRO A 936 -54.80 -18.24 5.87
C PRO A 936 -53.30 -18.22 6.21
N GLY A 937 -52.90 -18.46 7.47
CA GLY A 937 -51.51 -18.59 7.89
C GLY A 937 -50.99 -20.04 7.96
N ASN A 938 -51.75 -20.99 7.40
CA ASN A 938 -51.40 -22.40 7.28
C ASN A 938 -50.99 -23.06 8.62
N ILE A 939 -49.93 -23.87 8.64
CA ILE A 939 -49.50 -24.64 9.82
C ILE A 939 -49.02 -23.70 10.94
N ARG A 940 -48.36 -22.58 10.60
CA ARG A 940 -47.90 -21.59 11.61
C ARG A 940 -49.05 -20.98 12.39
N GLU A 941 -50.17 -20.68 11.71
CA GLU A 941 -51.38 -20.19 12.38
C GLU A 941 -52.01 -21.28 13.24
N LEU A 942 -52.13 -22.51 12.71
CA LEU A 942 -52.63 -23.65 13.50
C LEU A 942 -51.80 -23.87 14.76
N GLU A 943 -50.48 -23.88 14.64
CA GLU A 943 -49.54 -24.01 15.76
C GLU A 943 -49.78 -22.92 16.81
N GLY A 944 -49.81 -21.65 16.40
CA GLY A 944 -50.03 -20.52 17.30
C GLY A 944 -51.40 -20.52 17.97
N ILE A 945 -52.45 -20.95 17.25
CA ILE A 945 -53.80 -21.10 17.83
C ILE A 945 -53.82 -22.23 18.85
N ILE A 946 -53.19 -23.37 18.58
CA ILE A 946 -53.12 -24.48 19.54
C ILE A 946 -52.31 -24.06 20.78
N GLU A 947 -51.17 -23.39 20.62
CA GLU A 947 -50.36 -22.86 21.72
C GLU A 947 -51.19 -21.90 22.59
N ARG A 948 -51.82 -20.91 21.96
CA ARG A 948 -52.70 -19.94 22.66
C ARG A 948 -53.85 -20.64 23.37
N SER A 949 -54.44 -21.67 22.75
CA SER A 949 -55.52 -22.45 23.35
C SER A 949 -55.07 -23.22 24.59
N VAL A 950 -53.86 -23.79 24.59
CA VAL A 950 -53.26 -24.42 25.78
C VAL A 950 -53.05 -23.39 26.91
N ILE A 951 -52.62 -22.17 26.57
CA ILE A 951 -52.40 -21.09 27.55
C ILE A 951 -53.74 -20.66 28.17
N MET A 952 -54.74 -20.36 27.35
CA MET A 952 -56.03 -19.77 27.75
C MET A 952 -56.99 -20.77 28.42
N SER A 953 -56.87 -22.05 28.11
CA SER A 953 -57.75 -23.07 28.70
C SER A 953 -57.49 -23.20 30.21
N SER A 954 -58.56 -23.08 30.99
CA SER A 954 -58.61 -23.27 32.44
C SER A 954 -59.47 -24.50 32.78
N GLY A 955 -58.91 -25.46 33.52
CA GLY A 955 -59.56 -26.74 33.83
C GLY A 955 -59.08 -27.92 32.95
N PRO A 956 -59.74 -29.10 33.03
CA PRO A 956 -59.29 -30.33 32.38
C PRO A 956 -59.61 -30.40 30.87
N TYR A 957 -60.32 -29.42 30.31
CA TYR A 957 -60.80 -29.43 28.93
C TYR A 957 -60.09 -28.39 28.07
N PHE A 958 -59.54 -28.83 26.94
CA PHE A 958 -58.95 -27.95 25.93
C PHE A 958 -60.04 -27.21 25.15
N GLN A 959 -59.93 -25.89 25.04
CA GLN A 959 -60.87 -25.03 24.32
C GLN A 959 -60.15 -24.18 23.28
N VAL A 960 -60.66 -24.20 22.04
CA VAL A 960 -60.19 -23.36 20.94
C VAL A 960 -61.01 -22.06 20.95
N PRO A 961 -60.35 -20.88 20.89
CA PRO A 961 -61.04 -19.60 20.81
C PRO A 961 -61.92 -19.54 19.55
N GLU A 962 -62.89 -18.62 19.51
CA GLU A 962 -63.78 -18.50 18.34
C GLU A 962 -62.99 -18.09 17.08
N LEU A 963 -62.88 -19.05 16.16
CA LEU A 963 -62.22 -18.89 14.87
C LEU A 963 -63.19 -18.20 13.91
N GLY A 964 -63.17 -16.87 13.85
CA GLY A 964 -64.02 -16.08 12.95
C GLY A 964 -64.43 -14.69 13.45
N ALA A 965 -64.15 -14.34 14.70
CA ALA A 965 -64.50 -13.01 15.25
C ALA A 965 -63.54 -11.88 14.82
N GLU A 966 -62.35 -12.20 14.30
CA GLU A 966 -61.32 -11.18 13.96
C GLU A 966 -61.33 -10.72 12.49
N GLN A 967 -62.28 -11.17 11.66
CA GLN A 967 -62.34 -10.79 10.22
C GLN A 967 -63.19 -9.57 9.87
N LYS A 968 -63.63 -8.77 10.86
CA LYS A 968 -64.23 -7.44 10.59
C LYS A 968 -63.39 -6.24 11.05
N GLU A 969 -62.33 -6.43 11.82
CA GLU A 969 -61.46 -5.31 12.25
C GLU A 969 -60.12 -5.25 11.52
N SER A 970 -59.72 -6.28 10.76
CA SER A 970 -58.42 -6.31 10.07
C SER A 970 -58.42 -5.71 8.65
N LEU A 971 -59.52 -5.11 8.18
CA LEU A 971 -59.55 -4.33 6.92
C LEU A 971 -59.39 -2.80 7.14
N GLN A 972 -59.12 -2.35 8.36
CA GLN A 972 -58.71 -0.97 8.66
C GLN A 972 -57.44 -0.84 9.51
N ALA A 973 -56.61 -1.87 9.62
CA ALA A 973 -55.23 -1.74 10.10
C ALA A 973 -54.27 -1.40 8.94
N GLY A 974 -54.69 -0.42 8.12
CA GLY A 974 -53.85 0.27 7.14
C GLY A 974 -53.46 1.68 7.58
N ALA A 975 -53.78 2.08 8.81
CA ALA A 975 -53.21 3.26 9.43
C ALA A 975 -52.14 2.80 10.44
N ILE A 976 -50.89 3.10 10.12
CA ILE A 976 -49.78 3.02 11.08
C ILE A 976 -50.20 3.87 12.28
N ALA A 977 -50.53 3.22 13.41
CA ALA A 977 -50.78 3.94 14.64
C ALA A 977 -49.55 4.79 14.93
N THR A 978 -49.75 6.09 15.07
CA THR A 978 -48.64 7.02 15.28
C THR A 978 -47.91 6.64 16.57
N LEU A 979 -46.61 6.94 16.65
CA LEU A 979 -45.81 6.66 17.85
C LEU A 979 -46.46 7.23 19.13
N GLN A 980 -47.23 8.31 18.96
CA GLN A 980 -48.02 8.99 19.98
C GLN A 980 -49.25 8.18 20.45
N GLU A 981 -49.91 7.41 19.57
CA GLU A 981 -51.04 6.52 19.90
C GLU A 981 -50.58 5.23 20.59
N MET A 982 -49.45 4.67 20.16
CA MET A 982 -48.82 3.55 20.85
C MET A 982 -48.33 3.97 22.25
N GLU A 983 -47.68 5.13 22.37
CA GLU A 983 -47.26 5.70 23.66
C GLU A 983 -48.48 5.93 24.57
N ARG A 984 -49.57 6.49 24.05
CA ARG A 984 -50.81 6.73 24.82
C ARG A 984 -51.44 5.43 25.31
N SER A 985 -51.56 4.42 24.45
CA SER A 985 -52.14 3.12 24.80
C SER A 985 -51.32 2.41 25.87
N HIS A 986 -49.99 2.44 25.73
CA HIS A 986 -49.08 1.83 26.69
C HIS A 986 -49.11 2.52 28.06
N ILE A 987 -49.13 3.85 28.09
CA ILE A 987 -49.24 4.62 29.35
C ILE A 987 -50.59 4.37 30.04
N LEU A 988 -51.70 4.32 29.29
CA LEU A 988 -53.03 4.02 29.83
C LEU A 988 -53.10 2.61 30.44
N HIS A 989 -52.59 1.61 29.74
CA HIS A 989 -52.59 0.22 30.23
C HIS A 989 -51.79 0.08 31.53
N THR A 990 -50.65 0.77 31.63
CA THR A 990 -49.83 0.75 32.84
C THR A 990 -50.46 1.54 33.99
N LEU A 991 -51.17 2.64 33.70
CA LEU A 991 -51.97 3.37 34.70
C LEU A 991 -53.12 2.52 35.24
N GLU A 992 -53.81 1.75 34.40
CA GLU A 992 -54.89 0.86 34.83
C GLU A 992 -54.38 -0.28 35.72
N LYS A 993 -53.29 -0.95 35.33
CA LYS A 993 -52.65 -2.01 36.14
C LYS A 993 -52.13 -1.53 37.49
N THR A 994 -51.77 -0.25 37.60
CA THR A 994 -51.28 0.36 38.84
C THR A 994 -52.39 1.06 39.64
N GLY A 995 -53.67 0.89 39.27
CA GLY A 995 -54.80 1.52 39.98
C GLY A 995 -54.79 3.05 39.90
N TRP A 996 -54.27 3.60 38.81
CA TRP A 996 -54.03 5.03 38.57
C TRP A 996 -53.08 5.68 39.58
N LYS A 997 -52.19 4.90 40.20
CA LYS A 997 -51.13 5.40 41.08
C LYS A 997 -49.96 5.90 40.23
N VAL A 998 -49.86 7.21 40.05
CA VAL A 998 -48.83 7.81 39.16
C VAL A 998 -47.44 7.89 39.81
N ARG A 999 -47.33 7.96 41.15
CA ARG A 999 -46.05 8.14 41.89
C ARG A 999 -45.87 7.22 43.09
N GLY A 1000 -44.60 6.97 43.45
CA GLY A 1000 -44.17 6.14 44.59
C GLY A 1000 -43.95 4.67 44.23
N PRO A 1001 -43.49 3.82 45.18
CA PRO A 1001 -43.20 2.41 44.93
C PRO A 1001 -44.40 1.67 44.33
N GLY A 1002 -44.20 1.01 43.19
CA GLY A 1002 -45.23 0.30 42.41
C GLY A 1002 -46.18 1.23 41.63
N GLY A 1003 -45.80 2.49 41.41
CA GLY A 1003 -46.55 3.45 40.59
C GLY A 1003 -46.20 3.39 39.10
N ALA A 1004 -47.07 3.92 38.24
CA ALA A 1004 -46.90 3.86 36.79
C ALA A 1004 -45.58 4.47 36.29
N ALA A 1005 -45.05 5.51 36.95
CA ALA A 1005 -43.76 6.11 36.61
C ALA A 1005 -42.58 5.14 36.77
N GLU A 1006 -42.59 4.30 37.81
CA GLU A 1006 -41.55 3.31 38.08
C GLU A 1006 -41.68 2.10 37.14
N VAL A 1007 -42.91 1.63 36.89
CA VAL A 1007 -43.17 0.51 35.97
C VAL A 1007 -42.81 0.87 34.52
N LEU A 1008 -42.97 2.14 34.14
CA LEU A 1008 -42.59 2.67 32.84
C LEU A 1008 -41.13 3.18 32.79
N ASP A 1009 -40.37 3.02 33.88
CA ASP A 1009 -38.98 3.50 34.03
C ASP A 1009 -38.76 4.96 33.60
N MET A 1010 -39.62 5.86 34.09
CA MET A 1010 -39.54 7.29 33.78
C MET A 1010 -39.78 8.17 35.00
N ASN A 1011 -39.17 9.34 35.02
CA ASN A 1011 -39.39 10.30 36.10
C ASN A 1011 -40.87 10.74 36.14
N TYR A 1012 -41.45 10.85 37.33
CA TYR A 1012 -42.83 11.28 37.55
C TYR A 1012 -43.16 12.60 36.84
N SER A 1013 -42.26 13.58 36.86
CA SER A 1013 -42.47 14.87 36.18
C SER A 1013 -42.63 14.70 34.67
N THR A 1014 -41.87 13.77 34.07
CA THR A 1014 -41.95 13.42 32.66
C THR A 1014 -43.25 12.69 32.33
N LEU A 1015 -43.64 11.70 33.14
CA LEU A 1015 -44.91 10.98 32.95
C LEU A 1015 -46.12 11.93 33.07
N ALA A 1016 -46.12 12.84 34.05
CA ALA A 1016 -47.20 13.82 34.22
C ALA A 1016 -47.33 14.79 33.03
N LEU A 1017 -46.20 15.19 32.44
CA LEU A 1017 -46.16 16.07 31.28
C LEU A 1017 -46.60 15.34 30.01
N ARG A 1018 -46.23 14.07 29.86
CA ARG A 1018 -46.69 13.17 28.78
C ARG A 1018 -48.18 12.89 28.89
N MET A 1019 -48.72 12.61 30.07
CA MET A 1019 -50.15 12.44 30.30
C MET A 1019 -50.95 13.69 29.90
N ARG A 1020 -50.48 14.90 30.24
CA ARG A 1020 -51.11 16.15 29.76
C ARG A 1020 -51.04 16.29 28.24
N LYS A 1021 -49.87 16.04 27.64
CA LYS A 1021 -49.66 16.18 26.19
C LYS A 1021 -50.49 15.18 25.39
N LEU A 1022 -50.76 14.00 25.95
CA LEU A 1022 -51.54 12.92 25.33
C LEU A 1022 -53.04 12.96 25.71
N GLY A 1023 -53.47 13.97 26.47
CA GLY A 1023 -54.87 14.12 26.89
C GLY A 1023 -55.37 13.01 27.82
N ILE A 1024 -54.48 12.38 28.59
CA ILE A 1024 -54.82 11.30 29.52
C ILE A 1024 -55.22 11.92 30.86
N VAL A 1025 -56.51 11.82 31.21
CA VAL A 1025 -57.10 12.34 32.45
C VAL A 1025 -57.58 11.17 33.31
N ARG A 1026 -57.40 11.27 34.62
CA ARG A 1026 -57.85 10.25 35.57
C ARG A 1026 -59.38 10.12 35.57
N PRO A 1027 -59.94 8.92 35.35
CA PRO A 1027 -61.38 8.69 35.41
C PRO A 1027 -61.94 8.99 36.81
N PRO A 1028 -63.18 9.51 36.91
CA PRO A 1028 -63.80 9.94 38.17
C PRO A 1028 -63.96 8.81 39.20
N GLU A 1029 -63.99 7.56 38.75
CA GLU A 1029 -64.05 6.34 39.58
C GLU A 1029 -62.81 6.18 40.47
N TYR A 1030 -61.67 6.75 40.06
CA TYR A 1030 -60.42 6.74 40.83
C TYR A 1030 -60.13 8.09 41.52
N ALA A 1031 -61.11 9.01 41.55
CA ALA A 1031 -60.92 10.39 42.03
C ALA A 1031 -61.20 10.62 43.53
N ARG A 1032 -61.59 9.61 44.33
CA ARG A 1032 -61.90 9.80 45.76
C ARG A 1032 -60.81 9.25 46.67
N GLY A 1033 -59.99 10.17 47.18
CA GLY A 1033 -58.98 9.96 48.21
C GLY A 1033 -58.49 11.27 48.82
N ARG A 1034 -59.41 12.20 49.10
CA ARG A 1034 -59.20 13.35 50.00
C ARG A 1034 -60.47 13.55 50.81
N VAL A 1035 -60.56 12.87 51.95
CA VAL A 1035 -61.30 13.42 53.09
C VAL A 1035 -60.29 14.29 53.83
N ARG A 1036 -60.56 15.60 53.88
CA ARG A 1036 -59.89 16.57 54.75
C ARG A 1036 -60.43 16.40 56.18
N GLY A 1037 -59.55 16.57 57.16
CA GLY A 1037 -59.84 16.69 58.59
C GLY A 1037 -59.07 15.62 59.38
N THR A 1038 -57.99 15.92 60.09
CA THR A 1038 -57.50 17.18 60.69
C THR A 1038 -56.12 17.58 60.23
#